data_AF-A0A7J4KFD2-F1
#
_entry.id   AF-A0A7J4KFD2-F1
#
_cell.length_a   1.000
_cell.length_b   1.000
_cell.length_c   1.000
_cell.angle_alpha   90.00
_cell.angle_beta   90.00
_cell.angle_gamma   90.00
#
_symmetry.space_group_name_H-M   'P 1'
#
loop_
_entity.id
_entity.type
_entity.pdbx_description
1 polymer ?
#
loop_
_entity_poly.entity_id
_entity_poly.type
_entity_poly.pdbx_seq_one_letter_code
_entity_poly.pdbx_strand_id
1 'polypeptide(L)'
;MKNKLWTKGVIISIILLLVAASVVPIITGTIRNEKNESLQQKMNELPMMYTSGASLFTKNIASTTDPSFHPDERYTTLLNPDEYHPSSEGSSPLMVDTTSLSQPLNNDILRGGDLIEIQGTANGSTFQNYIIEWGIGEYPTEWFSTDIILENDGLVPIVNGTLGIWDTSFVDDEEFLTLRLTVNFTTYTTTAFIRNMCVDPTLKEGWPVHVPFYYDAQGGSYWALGYLEPVVADINNDGYGEVIVYRPAIPQELQAYTNDGSLLWTVPVGAPESGNGGNVMLPVIDDINHDGYAEIIVYRFLLLKNYCELYVFDYNGDILDGWPIQLPKEYHPTVLCADVNIDGYNEIIFKGNDAYDIKLSIIDHTGAIIGQWALPDIHWGSQLVATPAVGNFDDDQELEIVCGSPSENAGYNFTSGEWINEGYLTVFNLDGTTLPGWPLYTDGIIFTSPATGDINNDGRVEIIVGLQYAGNAPDYRYGGLYAYDENGNVLPGFPFEKGWNFCSAPALADFDKDGDLEIACSRLGFYSYVIHHDGTLATGWPQQTTWNDYYSSIIGDITNDGVPDILCTAGDGFYPSTYNHGGVYAWEYDGTLIPGFPKSTEVDAQAPATIIDMDNDGAIEIIASSNWDHDWVLSQDKYRGSLYVWELDTTYDQSTMEWPVFHRDLLRTGMYPFIGQFLCDAGGPYTGETGQPIQFTGSARYGTQPYTWAWDFGDGATSTEQNPTHTYTTFGTYTVTLMVTDADSNTTTDSTTATITSSQLKLQIGNITGGVLKIKTAIQNTGTLPVNNITWKISLINGVLLLGRETNGSIATLNPGA
;
A
#
# COMPACT_ATOMS: atom_id res chain seq x y z
N MET A 1 -52.06 -15.92 18.80
CA MET A 1 -52.60 -16.51 20.05
C MET A 1 -51.90 -17.85 20.27
N LYS A 2 -50.79 -17.87 21.01
CA LYS A 2 -50.62 -18.20 22.44
C LYS A 2 -50.63 -19.72 22.77
N ASN A 3 -49.43 -20.16 23.16
CA ASN A 3 -49.08 -21.03 24.29
C ASN A 3 -49.40 -22.53 24.21
N LYS A 4 -48.40 -23.43 24.27
CA LYS A 4 -47.50 -23.84 25.39
C LYS A 4 -48.09 -24.96 26.27
N LEU A 5 -47.32 -26.05 26.34
CA LEU A 5 -46.97 -26.91 27.48
C LEU A 5 -47.73 -28.25 27.74
N TRP A 6 -46.94 -29.35 27.58
CA TRP A 6 -46.68 -30.46 28.52
C TRP A 6 -47.76 -31.58 28.64
N THR A 7 -47.48 -32.89 28.72
CA THR A 7 -46.32 -33.62 29.32
C THR A 7 -46.34 -35.16 29.04
N LYS A 8 -45.14 -35.78 29.20
CA LYS A 8 -44.79 -37.18 29.60
C LYS A 8 -44.95 -38.33 28.57
N GLY A 9 -43.99 -39.24 28.36
CA GLY A 9 -42.64 -39.46 28.93
C GLY A 9 -42.11 -40.88 28.64
N VAL A 10 -40.81 -41.12 28.94
CA VAL A 10 -39.97 -42.35 28.99
C VAL A 10 -38.80 -42.31 27.96
N ILE A 11 -37.50 -42.56 28.21
CA ILE A 11 -36.52 -42.54 29.34
C ILE A 11 -35.11 -42.82 28.70
N ILE A 12 -34.00 -42.41 29.37
CA ILE A 12 -32.53 -42.68 29.14
C ILE A 12 -31.82 -41.75 28.13
N SER A 13 -30.82 -40.91 28.46
CA SER A 13 -30.09 -40.63 29.71
C SER A 13 -29.42 -39.23 29.67
N ILE A 14 -29.49 -38.52 30.78
CA ILE A 14 -28.73 -37.30 31.17
C ILE A 14 -28.34 -37.50 32.64
N ILE A 15 -27.13 -37.11 33.07
CA ILE A 15 -26.93 -36.34 34.30
C ILE A 15 -25.82 -35.30 34.09
N LEU A 16 -26.19 -34.04 34.39
CA LEU A 16 -25.39 -32.81 34.50
C LEU A 16 -24.85 -32.62 35.93
N LEU A 17 -23.67 -31.99 36.03
CA LEU A 17 -23.27 -30.81 36.84
C LEU A 17 -23.70 -30.58 38.32
N LEU A 18 -22.71 -30.03 39.04
CA LEU A 18 -22.71 -29.07 40.17
C LEU A 18 -22.87 -29.58 41.62
N VAL A 19 -21.90 -29.21 42.48
CA VAL A 19 -22.03 -28.23 43.60
C VAL A 19 -20.89 -28.41 44.62
N ALA A 20 -20.37 -27.26 45.11
CA ALA A 20 -19.71 -26.99 46.40
C ALA A 20 -18.21 -27.34 46.60
N ALA A 21 -17.44 -26.25 46.73
CA ALA A 21 -16.71 -25.83 47.92
C ALA A 21 -15.79 -26.82 48.69
N SER A 22 -14.64 -26.23 49.06
CA SER A 22 -13.83 -26.46 50.27
C SER A 22 -12.83 -27.64 50.34
N VAL A 23 -11.55 -27.25 50.44
CA VAL A 23 -10.56 -27.67 51.46
C VAL A 23 -9.81 -29.01 51.28
N VAL A 24 -8.53 -28.89 50.82
CA VAL A 24 -7.26 -29.52 51.35
C VAL A 24 -7.09 -31.07 51.22
N PRO A 25 -5.87 -31.68 51.17
CA PRO A 25 -4.49 -31.19 51.04
C PRO A 25 -3.68 -31.77 49.84
N ILE A 26 -2.68 -31.00 49.39
CA ILE A 26 -1.50 -31.53 48.69
C ILE A 26 -0.59 -32.21 49.73
N ILE A 27 -0.28 -33.49 49.51
CA ILE A 27 0.70 -34.24 50.29
C ILE A 27 2.09 -33.72 49.96
N THR A 28 2.75 -33.23 51.00
CA THR A 28 4.17 -32.86 51.06
C THR A 28 5.09 -34.03 50.74
N GLY A 29 6.03 -33.81 49.83
CA GLY A 29 7.17 -34.68 49.57
C GLY A 29 8.45 -33.86 49.44
N THR A 30 8.93 -33.36 50.57
CA THR A 30 10.20 -32.65 50.72
C THR A 30 11.37 -33.58 50.46
N ILE A 31 12.25 -33.26 49.50
CA ILE A 31 13.67 -33.63 49.56
C ILE A 31 14.48 -32.34 49.48
N ARG A 32 14.96 -31.91 50.64
CA ARG A 32 16.09 -30.99 50.77
C ARG A 32 17.34 -31.70 50.26
N ASN A 33 18.14 -31.00 49.46
CA ASN A 33 19.58 -31.19 49.55
C ASN A 33 20.23 -29.81 49.76
N GLU A 34 21.06 -29.75 50.79
CA GLU A 34 21.57 -28.53 51.40
C GLU A 34 22.86 -28.06 50.70
N LYS A 35 23.02 -26.73 50.66
CA LYS A 35 24.27 -25.96 50.63
C LYS A 35 25.26 -26.21 49.48
N ASN A 36 25.44 -25.19 48.66
CA ASN A 36 26.75 -24.53 48.58
C ASN A 36 26.64 -23.08 48.08
N GLU A 37 27.07 -22.17 48.95
CA GLU A 37 27.46 -20.80 48.63
C GLU A 37 28.63 -20.86 47.62
N SER A 38 28.50 -20.22 46.44
CA SER A 38 29.61 -19.68 45.60
C SER A 38 29.24 -19.42 44.11
N LEU A 39 28.02 -18.95 43.81
CA LEU A 39 27.66 -18.49 42.45
C LEU A 39 27.27 -17.01 42.42
N GLN A 40 28.06 -16.18 43.11
CA GLN A 40 28.04 -14.71 42.93
C GLN A 40 29.34 -14.18 42.30
N GLN A 41 30.16 -15.05 41.71
CA GLN A 41 31.43 -14.64 41.12
C GLN A 41 31.88 -15.53 39.93
N LYS A 42 31.01 -15.65 38.91
CA LYS A 42 31.39 -16.13 37.56
C LYS A 42 30.29 -15.84 36.52
N MET A 43 29.91 -14.56 36.44
CA MET A 43 28.89 -14.05 35.50
C MET A 43 29.50 -13.13 34.43
N ASN A 44 30.81 -13.26 34.18
CA ASN A 44 31.48 -12.66 33.03
C ASN A 44 32.21 -13.80 32.32
N GLU A 45 32.03 -13.88 31.00
CA GLU A 45 32.56 -14.90 30.07
C GLU A 45 31.71 -16.16 29.93
N LEU A 46 30.65 -16.10 29.11
CA LEU A 46 30.34 -17.01 27.98
C LEU A 46 28.99 -16.64 27.30
N PRO A 47 28.85 -16.86 25.98
CA PRO A 47 27.75 -16.34 25.15
C PRO A 47 26.46 -17.16 25.29
N MET A 48 25.29 -16.49 25.34
CA MET A 48 23.98 -17.14 25.33
C MET A 48 23.64 -17.68 23.93
N MET A 49 23.55 -19.01 23.83
CA MET A 49 22.87 -19.71 22.75
C MET A 49 21.36 -19.65 22.98
N TYR A 50 20.62 -19.10 22.01
CA TYR A 50 19.22 -19.41 21.80
C TYR A 50 19.13 -20.83 21.22
N THR A 51 18.40 -21.72 21.90
CA THR A 51 17.99 -23.01 21.33
C THR A 51 16.53 -22.92 20.89
N SER A 52 16.29 -22.67 19.60
CA SER A 52 15.10 -23.16 18.90
C SER A 52 15.48 -24.51 18.26
N GLY A 53 14.59 -25.49 18.40
CA GLY A 53 14.83 -26.84 17.89
C GLY A 53 14.75 -26.87 16.36
N ALA A 54 15.91 -26.99 15.71
CA ALA A 54 16.01 -27.43 14.32
C ALA A 54 17.00 -28.60 14.23
N SER A 55 16.53 -29.71 13.68
CA SER A 55 17.30 -30.94 13.49
C SER A 55 18.47 -30.74 12.54
N LEU A 56 19.65 -31.18 12.98
CA LEU A 56 20.89 -31.27 12.22
C LEU A 56 20.76 -32.12 10.96
N PHE A 57 21.06 -31.56 9.79
CA PHE A 57 21.72 -32.29 8.69
C PHE A 57 22.85 -31.45 8.09
N THR A 58 24.00 -32.10 7.95
CA THR A 58 25.30 -31.52 7.62
C THR A 58 25.52 -31.32 6.11
N LYS A 59 26.02 -30.12 5.80
CA LYS A 59 26.67 -29.56 4.60
C LYS A 59 27.44 -30.52 3.66
N ASN A 60 27.32 -30.32 2.34
CA ASN A 60 28.44 -30.33 1.38
C ASN A 60 28.12 -29.63 0.02
N ILE A 61 28.79 -28.49 -0.21
CA ILE A 61 29.44 -27.97 -1.44
C ILE A 61 28.75 -28.12 -2.81
N ALA A 62 28.42 -26.99 -3.48
CA ALA A 62 29.15 -26.44 -4.64
C ALA A 62 28.41 -25.22 -5.24
N SER A 63 29.16 -24.15 -5.47
CA SER A 63 28.76 -22.93 -6.17
C SER A 63 28.63 -23.16 -7.68
N THR A 64 27.48 -22.78 -8.26
CA THR A 64 27.42 -22.31 -9.66
C THR A 64 26.35 -21.23 -9.79
N THR A 65 26.81 -20.07 -10.22
CA THR A 65 26.04 -18.92 -10.74
C THR A 65 25.28 -19.31 -12.00
N ASP A 66 23.98 -19.01 -12.08
CA ASP A 66 23.27 -18.79 -13.35
C ASP A 66 22.09 -17.83 -13.13
N PRO A 67 21.96 -16.73 -13.89
CA PRO A 67 20.86 -15.77 -13.79
C PRO A 67 19.71 -16.13 -14.74
N SER A 68 18.53 -15.57 -14.48
CA SER A 68 17.32 -15.53 -15.33
C SER A 68 16.54 -16.84 -15.53
N PHE A 69 15.40 -16.96 -14.83
CA PHE A 69 14.24 -17.75 -15.26
C PHE A 69 12.96 -17.00 -14.90
N HIS A 70 12.07 -16.88 -15.90
CA HIS A 70 10.74 -16.27 -15.82
C HIS A 70 9.80 -17.16 -14.96
N PRO A 71 8.95 -16.63 -14.06
CA PRO A 71 8.15 -17.46 -13.16
C PRO A 71 7.00 -18.23 -13.82
N ASP A 72 6.54 -17.84 -15.00
CA ASP A 72 5.33 -18.43 -15.63
C ASP A 72 5.46 -19.91 -16.04
N GLU A 73 6.67 -20.47 -16.08
CA GLU A 73 6.87 -21.87 -16.50
C GLU A 73 6.73 -22.90 -15.37
N ARG A 74 6.62 -22.50 -14.10
CA ARG A 74 6.64 -23.45 -12.97
C ARG A 74 5.30 -24.10 -12.61
N TYR A 75 4.19 -23.71 -13.22
CA TYR A 75 2.90 -24.39 -13.01
C TYR A 75 2.78 -25.78 -13.66
N THR A 76 3.86 -26.30 -14.26
CA THR A 76 3.80 -27.55 -15.02
C THR A 76 4.58 -28.73 -14.43
N THR A 77 5.20 -28.66 -13.24
CA THR A 77 6.09 -29.76 -12.81
C THR A 77 5.96 -30.21 -11.34
N LEU A 78 4.96 -31.05 -11.07
CA LEU A 78 5.05 -32.10 -10.02
C LEU A 78 4.54 -33.45 -10.55
N LEU A 79 5.24 -33.98 -11.57
CA LEU A 79 5.33 -35.41 -11.80
C LEU A 79 6.81 -35.73 -12.08
N ASN A 80 7.51 -36.27 -11.10
CA ASN A 80 8.81 -36.89 -11.29
C ASN A 80 8.69 -37.98 -12.38
N PRO A 81 9.39 -37.90 -13.52
CA PRO A 81 9.69 -39.08 -14.30
C PRO A 81 10.93 -39.72 -13.69
N ASP A 82 10.79 -40.94 -13.18
CA ASP A 82 11.93 -41.80 -12.85
C ASP A 82 12.99 -41.75 -13.97
N GLU A 83 14.26 -41.65 -13.58
CA GLU A 83 15.42 -41.72 -14.47
C GLU A 83 15.35 -42.97 -15.37
N TYR A 84 14.95 -42.79 -16.64
CA TYR A 84 14.98 -43.85 -17.63
C TYR A 84 16.31 -43.80 -18.41
N HIS A 85 17.17 -44.79 -18.14
CA HIS A 85 18.31 -45.09 -19.00
C HIS A 85 17.82 -45.62 -20.36
N PRO A 86 18.29 -45.10 -21.51
CA PRO A 86 17.85 -45.59 -22.81
C PRO A 86 18.52 -46.94 -23.10
N SER A 87 17.71 -48.01 -23.06
CA SER A 87 17.99 -49.20 -23.84
C SER A 87 17.22 -49.11 -25.15
N SER A 88 17.96 -49.32 -26.23
CA SER A 88 17.54 -49.13 -27.61
C SER A 88 16.55 -50.21 -28.06
N GLU A 89 15.25 -49.94 -28.03
CA GLU A 89 14.25 -50.48 -28.97
C GLU A 89 13.09 -49.48 -29.13
N GLY A 90 12.67 -49.24 -30.38
CA GLY A 90 11.67 -48.25 -30.72
C GLY A 90 10.31 -48.52 -30.09
N SER A 91 9.94 -47.69 -29.12
CA SER A 91 8.55 -47.44 -28.76
C SER A 91 8.26 -45.99 -29.11
N SER A 92 7.25 -45.79 -29.98
CA SER A 92 6.63 -44.46 -30.11
C SER A 92 6.23 -44.00 -28.71
N PRO A 93 6.49 -42.75 -28.30
CA PRO A 93 6.07 -42.28 -26.99
C PRO A 93 4.57 -42.56 -26.83
N LEU A 94 4.21 -43.22 -25.73
CA LEU A 94 2.82 -43.52 -25.41
C LEU A 94 2.09 -42.18 -25.28
N MET A 95 1.27 -41.83 -26.26
CA MET A 95 0.43 -40.63 -26.20
C MET A 95 -0.60 -40.85 -25.09
N VAL A 96 -0.45 -40.12 -23.98
CA VAL A 96 -1.39 -40.17 -22.86
C VAL A 96 -2.53 -39.20 -23.16
N ASP A 97 -3.75 -39.69 -23.07
CA ASP A 97 -4.96 -38.89 -23.21
C ASP A 97 -5.00 -37.90 -22.03
N THR A 98 -4.99 -36.60 -22.34
CA THR A 98 -4.79 -35.50 -21.39
C THR A 98 -5.83 -34.41 -21.61
N THR A 99 -6.40 -33.93 -20.51
CA THR A 99 -7.44 -32.89 -20.50
C THR A 99 -7.20 -32.00 -19.29
N SER A 100 -6.81 -30.76 -19.54
CA SER A 100 -6.54 -29.77 -18.50
C SER A 100 -6.79 -28.37 -19.03
N LEU A 101 -7.17 -27.48 -18.11
CA LEU A 101 -7.17 -26.05 -18.31
C LEU A 101 -6.01 -25.48 -17.47
N SER A 102 -5.30 -24.52 -18.02
CA SER A 102 -4.14 -23.88 -17.37
C SER A 102 -4.29 -22.38 -17.21
N GLN A 103 -5.08 -21.71 -18.06
CA GLN A 103 -5.46 -20.31 -17.89
C GLN A 103 -6.87 -20.05 -18.44
N PRO A 104 -7.66 -19.17 -17.81
CA PRO A 104 -7.45 -18.61 -16.46
C PRO A 104 -7.39 -19.69 -15.36
N LEU A 105 -7.10 -19.32 -14.11
CA LEU A 105 -7.08 -20.22 -12.95
C LEU A 105 -8.38 -20.13 -12.15
N ASN A 106 -8.65 -21.12 -11.28
CA ASN A 106 -9.82 -21.06 -10.40
C ASN A 106 -9.73 -19.80 -9.56
N ASN A 107 -10.85 -19.15 -9.27
CA ASN A 107 -10.89 -17.93 -8.46
C ASN A 107 -10.25 -16.69 -9.11
N ASP A 108 -9.76 -16.74 -10.35
CA ASP A 108 -9.22 -15.52 -10.99
C ASP A 108 -10.29 -14.43 -11.08
N ILE A 109 -9.88 -13.19 -10.86
CA ILE A 109 -10.68 -12.01 -11.16
C ILE A 109 -10.21 -11.47 -12.51
N LEU A 110 -11.16 -11.25 -13.40
CA LEU A 110 -10.94 -10.86 -14.78
C LEU A 110 -11.75 -9.61 -15.09
N ARG A 111 -11.24 -8.76 -15.96
CA ARG A 111 -11.98 -7.61 -16.46
C ARG A 111 -13.08 -8.03 -17.44
N GLY A 112 -14.28 -7.49 -17.24
CA GLY A 112 -15.38 -7.61 -18.19
C GLY A 112 -15.12 -6.78 -19.45
N GLY A 113 -15.43 -7.33 -20.62
CA GLY A 113 -15.18 -6.67 -21.92
C GLY A 113 -13.87 -7.06 -22.60
N ASP A 114 -12.99 -7.77 -21.90
CA ASP A 114 -11.73 -8.26 -22.47
C ASP A 114 -11.91 -9.55 -23.28
N LEU A 115 -10.96 -9.78 -24.19
CA LEU A 115 -10.81 -11.07 -24.86
C LEU A 115 -9.87 -11.96 -24.04
N ILE A 116 -10.44 -12.92 -23.33
CA ILE A 116 -9.72 -13.82 -22.44
C ILE A 116 -9.20 -15.03 -23.22
N GLU A 117 -7.89 -15.22 -23.20
CA GLU A 117 -7.26 -16.42 -23.76
C GLU A 117 -7.48 -17.63 -22.83
N ILE A 118 -8.08 -18.70 -23.36
CA ILE A 118 -8.24 -19.96 -22.64
C ILE A 118 -7.12 -20.91 -23.06
N GLN A 119 -6.26 -21.29 -22.12
CA GLN A 119 -5.13 -22.19 -22.37
C GLN A 119 -5.32 -23.54 -21.68
N GLY A 120 -4.71 -24.58 -22.25
CA GLY A 120 -4.69 -25.90 -21.64
C GLY A 120 -4.17 -27.00 -22.55
N THR A 121 -4.59 -28.22 -22.25
CA THR A 121 -4.27 -29.42 -23.04
C THR A 121 -5.54 -30.17 -23.37
N ALA A 122 -5.73 -30.46 -24.65
CA ALA A 122 -6.74 -31.36 -25.20
C ALA A 122 -6.05 -32.28 -26.21
N ASN A 123 -5.52 -33.41 -25.73
CA ASN A 123 -4.69 -34.27 -26.54
C ASN A 123 -4.90 -35.76 -26.21
N GLY A 124 -4.60 -36.63 -27.17
CA GLY A 124 -4.60 -38.06 -26.96
C GLY A 124 -4.62 -38.86 -28.25
N SER A 125 -4.34 -40.15 -28.13
CA SER A 125 -4.18 -41.06 -29.28
C SER A 125 -5.49 -41.32 -30.04
N THR A 126 -6.63 -41.10 -29.39
CA THR A 126 -7.97 -41.30 -29.96
C THR A 126 -8.84 -40.05 -29.92
N PHE A 127 -8.18 -38.88 -29.79
CA PHE A 127 -8.82 -37.56 -29.78
C PHE A 127 -9.70 -37.35 -31.01
N GLN A 128 -10.88 -36.78 -30.82
CA GLN A 128 -11.81 -36.42 -31.89
C GLN A 128 -12.00 -34.90 -31.99
N ASN A 129 -12.36 -34.27 -30.87
CA ASN A 129 -12.51 -32.83 -30.76
C ASN A 129 -12.52 -32.42 -29.28
N TYR A 130 -12.50 -31.11 -29.03
CA TYR A 130 -12.86 -30.53 -27.75
C TYR A 130 -13.89 -29.41 -27.92
N ILE A 131 -14.59 -29.11 -26.83
CA ILE A 131 -15.57 -28.03 -26.70
C ILE A 131 -15.25 -27.28 -25.41
N ILE A 132 -15.35 -25.96 -25.43
CA ILE A 132 -15.31 -25.14 -24.22
C ILE A 132 -16.68 -24.48 -24.03
N GLU A 133 -17.16 -24.51 -22.81
CA GLU A 133 -18.41 -23.89 -22.39
C GLU A 133 -18.21 -23.11 -21.10
N TRP A 134 -19.02 -22.08 -20.87
CA TRP A 134 -19.09 -21.33 -19.63
C TRP A 134 -20.49 -21.43 -19.00
N GLY A 135 -20.61 -21.14 -17.72
CA GLY A 135 -21.89 -21.04 -17.01
C GLY A 135 -21.78 -20.25 -15.70
N ILE A 136 -22.92 -19.77 -15.20
CA ILE A 136 -23.00 -18.92 -14.01
C ILE A 136 -22.91 -19.74 -12.71
N GLY A 137 -22.12 -19.23 -11.76
CA GLY A 137 -21.82 -19.80 -10.46
C GLY A 137 -20.76 -20.92 -10.46
N GLU A 138 -20.44 -21.44 -9.27
CA GLU A 138 -19.45 -22.53 -9.09
C GLU A 138 -19.86 -23.85 -9.77
N TYR A 139 -21.16 -24.14 -9.73
CA TYR A 139 -21.74 -25.39 -10.23
C TYR A 139 -22.91 -25.10 -11.20
N PRO A 140 -22.63 -24.64 -12.43
CA PRO A 140 -23.67 -24.25 -13.36
C PRO A 140 -24.58 -25.42 -13.75
N THR A 141 -25.88 -25.15 -13.80
CA THR A 141 -26.88 -26.09 -14.32
C THR A 141 -27.13 -25.89 -15.82
N GLU A 142 -26.79 -24.72 -16.34
CA GLU A 142 -26.87 -24.34 -17.75
C GLU A 142 -25.46 -24.00 -18.26
N TRP A 143 -25.20 -24.31 -19.53
CA TRP A 143 -23.88 -24.18 -20.16
C TRP A 143 -24.03 -23.54 -21.53
N PHE A 144 -23.14 -22.61 -21.83
CA PHE A 144 -23.14 -21.82 -23.06
C PHE A 144 -21.78 -21.95 -23.74
N SER A 145 -21.79 -22.06 -25.06
CA SER A 145 -20.57 -22.02 -25.88
C SER A 145 -20.53 -20.77 -26.77
N THR A 146 -21.44 -19.81 -26.51
CA THR A 146 -21.44 -18.53 -27.23
C THR A 146 -20.21 -17.73 -26.84
N ASP A 147 -19.76 -16.85 -27.73
CA ASP A 147 -18.70 -15.87 -27.46
C ASP A 147 -17.31 -16.50 -27.22
N ILE A 148 -17.19 -17.82 -27.40
CA ILE A 148 -15.93 -18.55 -27.44
C ILE A 148 -15.60 -18.94 -28.88
N ILE A 149 -14.42 -18.51 -29.34
CA ILE A 149 -13.83 -18.91 -30.62
C ILE A 149 -12.76 -19.96 -30.33
N LEU A 150 -13.00 -21.21 -30.73
CA LEU A 150 -12.05 -22.32 -30.51
C LEU A 150 -10.90 -22.28 -31.52
N GLU A 151 -9.71 -22.63 -31.04
CA GLU A 151 -8.54 -22.79 -31.88
C GLU A 151 -8.72 -24.03 -32.78
N ASN A 152 -8.57 -23.85 -34.10
CA ASN A 152 -8.81 -24.88 -35.11
C ASN A 152 -10.20 -25.56 -35.02
N ASP A 153 -11.24 -24.79 -34.67
CA ASP A 153 -12.62 -25.27 -34.47
C ASP A 153 -12.73 -26.41 -33.43
N GLY A 154 -11.73 -26.56 -32.55
CA GLY A 154 -11.65 -27.65 -31.59
C GLY A 154 -11.31 -29.02 -32.19
N LEU A 155 -10.87 -29.08 -33.45
CA LEU A 155 -10.67 -30.34 -34.20
C LEU A 155 -9.22 -30.84 -34.23
N VAL A 156 -8.28 -30.05 -33.71
CA VAL A 156 -6.85 -30.38 -33.68
C VAL A 156 -6.41 -30.55 -32.22
N PRO A 157 -5.62 -31.59 -31.87
CA PRO A 157 -5.08 -31.73 -30.54
C PRO A 157 -4.16 -30.56 -30.16
N ILE A 158 -4.26 -30.09 -28.92
CA ILE A 158 -3.46 -28.99 -28.38
C ILE A 158 -2.82 -29.46 -27.08
N VAL A 159 -1.54 -29.12 -26.88
CA VAL A 159 -0.77 -29.45 -25.68
C VAL A 159 -0.15 -28.17 -25.16
N ASN A 160 -0.53 -27.76 -23.95
CA ASN A 160 -0.09 -26.54 -23.28
C ASN A 160 -0.10 -25.32 -24.20
N GLY A 161 -1.28 -25.03 -24.78
CA GLY A 161 -1.45 -23.89 -25.67
C GLY A 161 -2.88 -23.36 -25.67
N THR A 162 -3.13 -22.36 -26.50
CA THR A 162 -4.43 -21.72 -26.69
C THR A 162 -5.47 -22.72 -27.19
N LEU A 163 -6.52 -22.93 -26.41
CA LEU A 163 -7.70 -23.72 -26.78
C LEU A 163 -8.80 -22.84 -27.40
N GLY A 164 -8.83 -21.56 -27.04
CA GLY A 164 -9.77 -20.61 -27.63
C GLY A 164 -9.65 -19.23 -27.00
N ILE A 165 -10.38 -18.28 -27.58
CA ILE A 165 -10.53 -16.92 -27.07
C ILE A 165 -11.98 -16.72 -26.66
N TRP A 166 -12.21 -16.18 -25.46
CA TRP A 166 -13.51 -15.92 -24.89
C TRP A 166 -13.75 -14.41 -24.78
N ASP A 167 -14.80 -13.92 -25.42
CA ASP A 167 -15.26 -12.54 -25.35
C ASP A 167 -16.21 -12.37 -24.15
N THR A 168 -15.79 -11.58 -23.16
CA THR A 168 -16.56 -11.34 -21.92
C THR A 168 -17.41 -10.08 -21.96
N SER A 169 -17.56 -9.43 -23.13
CA SER A 169 -18.33 -8.18 -23.28
C SER A 169 -19.83 -8.29 -23.02
N PHE A 170 -20.35 -9.50 -22.78
CA PHE A 170 -21.74 -9.71 -22.37
C PHE A 170 -21.97 -9.53 -20.85
N VAL A 171 -20.90 -9.38 -20.06
CA VAL A 171 -20.96 -9.20 -18.61
C VAL A 171 -21.12 -7.71 -18.31
N ASP A 172 -22.32 -7.32 -17.90
CA ASP A 172 -22.69 -5.92 -17.64
C ASP A 172 -22.59 -5.53 -16.15
N ASP A 173 -22.50 -6.51 -15.25
CA ASP A 173 -22.31 -6.37 -13.79
C ASP A 173 -21.34 -7.46 -13.29
N GLU A 174 -20.73 -7.29 -12.11
CA GLU A 174 -19.88 -8.32 -11.49
C GLU A 174 -20.58 -9.69 -11.45
N GLU A 175 -19.98 -10.71 -12.06
CA GLU A 175 -20.58 -12.05 -12.17
C GLU A 175 -19.57 -13.17 -11.93
N PHE A 176 -20.04 -14.26 -11.34
CA PHE A 176 -19.22 -15.42 -11.03
C PHE A 176 -19.44 -16.52 -12.05
N LEU A 177 -18.37 -16.93 -12.73
CA LEU A 177 -18.43 -17.83 -13.88
C LEU A 177 -17.53 -19.07 -13.69
N THR A 178 -17.93 -20.15 -14.34
CA THR A 178 -17.17 -21.40 -14.42
C THR A 178 -16.97 -21.77 -15.88
N LEU A 179 -15.74 -22.10 -16.28
CA LEU A 179 -15.41 -22.73 -17.56
C LEU A 179 -15.38 -24.25 -17.44
N ARG A 180 -15.82 -24.92 -18.50
CA ARG A 180 -15.71 -26.37 -18.70
C ARG A 180 -15.07 -26.65 -20.05
N LEU A 181 -13.96 -27.36 -20.02
CA LEU A 181 -13.39 -28.03 -21.20
C LEU A 181 -13.90 -29.46 -21.26
N THR A 182 -14.50 -29.85 -22.38
CA THR A 182 -14.93 -31.22 -22.67
C THR A 182 -14.12 -31.77 -23.84
N VAL A 183 -13.35 -32.84 -23.64
CA VAL A 183 -12.56 -33.48 -24.69
C VAL A 183 -13.16 -34.83 -25.05
N ASN A 184 -13.53 -35.00 -26.32
CA ASN A 184 -14.13 -36.22 -26.83
C ASN A 184 -13.08 -37.12 -27.45
N PHE A 185 -13.01 -38.34 -26.96
CA PHE A 185 -12.24 -39.44 -27.52
C PHE A 185 -13.19 -40.41 -28.22
N THR A 186 -12.62 -41.36 -28.95
CA THR A 186 -13.42 -42.30 -29.77
C THR A 186 -14.43 -43.13 -28.96
N THR A 187 -14.15 -43.41 -27.68
CA THR A 187 -15.00 -44.27 -26.85
C THR A 187 -15.45 -43.65 -25.53
N TYR A 188 -14.98 -42.45 -25.18
CA TYR A 188 -15.26 -41.80 -23.91
C TYR A 188 -15.00 -40.30 -24.01
N THR A 189 -15.37 -39.57 -22.96
CA THR A 189 -15.20 -38.12 -22.86
C THR A 189 -14.60 -37.81 -21.49
N THR A 190 -13.78 -36.78 -21.42
CA THR A 190 -13.20 -36.22 -20.18
C THR A 190 -13.57 -34.75 -20.05
N THR A 191 -13.52 -34.24 -18.83
CA THR A 191 -13.82 -32.83 -18.54
C THR A 191 -12.81 -32.23 -17.58
N ALA A 192 -12.44 -30.97 -17.80
CA ALA A 192 -11.72 -30.12 -16.86
C ALA A 192 -12.52 -28.85 -16.59
N PHE A 193 -12.27 -28.20 -15.45
CA PHE A 193 -13.01 -27.01 -15.02
C PHE A 193 -12.06 -25.94 -14.50
N ILE A 194 -12.46 -24.69 -14.71
CA ILE A 194 -12.01 -23.53 -13.94
C ILE A 194 -13.26 -22.96 -13.27
N ARG A 195 -13.28 -22.81 -11.95
CA ARG A 195 -14.46 -22.41 -11.17
C ARG A 195 -14.25 -21.07 -10.48
N ASN A 196 -15.37 -20.45 -10.13
CA ASN A 196 -15.44 -19.25 -9.29
C ASN A 196 -14.60 -18.09 -9.81
N MET A 197 -14.46 -17.96 -11.12
CA MET A 197 -13.85 -16.76 -11.68
C MET A 197 -14.81 -15.60 -11.48
N CYS A 198 -14.29 -14.46 -11.05
CA CYS A 198 -15.05 -13.21 -11.05
C CYS A 198 -14.79 -12.50 -12.38
N VAL A 199 -15.84 -12.05 -13.06
CA VAL A 199 -15.71 -11.13 -14.19
C VAL A 199 -16.35 -9.82 -13.78
N ASP A 200 -15.54 -8.77 -13.65
CA ASP A 200 -15.98 -7.44 -13.20
C ASP A 200 -15.74 -6.42 -14.32
N PRO A 201 -16.80 -5.84 -14.91
CA PRO A 201 -16.66 -4.86 -15.99
C PRO A 201 -16.18 -3.48 -15.50
N THR A 202 -16.13 -3.24 -14.19
CA THR A 202 -15.66 -1.98 -13.61
C THR A 202 -14.15 -1.97 -13.36
N LEU A 203 -13.45 -3.08 -13.61
CA LEU A 203 -11.98 -3.08 -13.62
C LEU A 203 -11.46 -2.20 -14.77
N LYS A 204 -10.45 -1.38 -14.46
CA LYS A 204 -9.79 -0.53 -15.44
C LYS A 204 -9.00 -1.37 -16.46
N GLU A 205 -8.92 -0.92 -17.71
CA GLU A 205 -8.13 -1.60 -18.75
C GLU A 205 -6.68 -1.79 -18.28
N GLY A 206 -6.13 -2.99 -18.49
CA GLY A 206 -4.78 -3.36 -18.00
C GLY A 206 -4.74 -3.98 -16.60
N TRP A 207 -5.86 -3.98 -15.88
CA TRP A 207 -5.99 -4.54 -14.53
C TRP A 207 -6.95 -5.74 -14.49
N PRO A 208 -6.78 -6.70 -13.56
CA PRO A 208 -5.77 -6.73 -12.50
C PRO A 208 -4.37 -7.10 -13.00
N VAL A 209 -3.36 -6.69 -12.23
CA VAL A 209 -1.96 -7.08 -12.44
C VAL A 209 -1.55 -8.11 -11.41
N HIS A 210 -1.09 -9.26 -11.89
CA HIS A 210 -0.57 -10.34 -11.05
C HIS A 210 0.93 -10.15 -10.76
N VAL A 211 1.30 -10.10 -9.47
CA VAL A 211 2.68 -9.91 -9.00
C VAL A 211 3.23 -11.23 -8.46
N PRO A 212 4.14 -11.92 -9.17
CA PRO A 212 4.63 -13.24 -8.77
C PRO A 212 5.64 -13.16 -7.63
N PHE A 213 5.54 -14.12 -6.70
CA PHE A 213 6.49 -14.29 -5.60
C PHE A 213 7.71 -15.12 -6.02
N TYR A 214 8.86 -14.81 -5.44
CA TYR A 214 10.07 -15.61 -5.63
C TYR A 214 10.17 -16.71 -4.56
N TYR A 215 10.36 -17.95 -5.00
CA TYR A 215 10.63 -19.08 -4.11
C TYR A 215 12.11 -19.44 -4.12
N ASP A 216 12.72 -19.54 -2.94
CA ASP A 216 13.98 -20.26 -2.82
C ASP A 216 13.74 -21.77 -3.00
N ALA A 217 14.76 -22.50 -3.43
CA ALA A 217 14.66 -23.94 -3.64
C ALA A 217 14.51 -24.75 -2.32
N GLN A 218 14.39 -24.09 -1.16
CA GLN A 218 14.36 -24.72 0.16
C GLN A 218 12.97 -24.76 0.82
N GLY A 219 11.95 -24.16 0.21
CA GLY A 219 10.61 -24.23 0.78
C GLY A 219 10.34 -23.23 1.91
N GLY A 220 11.02 -22.07 1.89
CA GLY A 220 10.91 -21.04 2.92
C GLY A 220 9.50 -20.48 3.13
N SER A 221 9.21 -20.01 4.35
CA SER A 221 7.90 -19.50 4.78
C SER A 221 7.64 -18.08 4.27
N TYR A 222 6.57 -17.90 3.49
CA TYR A 222 6.16 -16.67 2.79
C TYR A 222 5.91 -15.44 3.67
N TRP A 223 5.41 -15.64 4.90
CA TRP A 223 5.15 -14.57 5.89
C TRP A 223 6.39 -13.72 6.22
N ALA A 224 7.58 -14.21 5.88
CA ALA A 224 8.84 -13.53 6.14
C ALA A 224 9.37 -12.76 4.93
N LEU A 225 8.56 -12.41 3.93
CA LEU A 225 8.99 -11.62 2.76
C LEU A 225 8.19 -10.33 2.52
N GLY A 226 7.15 -10.04 3.33
CA GLY A 226 6.33 -8.83 3.25
C GLY A 226 4.95 -9.06 2.62
N TYR A 227 4.10 -8.03 2.70
CA TYR A 227 2.75 -7.97 2.13
C TYR A 227 2.77 -7.09 0.85
N LEU A 228 1.85 -7.35 -0.09
CA LEU A 228 1.72 -6.57 -1.32
C LEU A 228 0.81 -5.37 -1.04
N GLU A 229 1.35 -4.33 -0.43
CA GLU A 229 0.56 -3.17 -0.02
C GLU A 229 0.80 -2.00 -1.01
N PRO A 230 -0.17 -1.63 -1.88
CA PRO A 230 0.03 -0.61 -2.88
C PRO A 230 -0.09 0.81 -2.34
N VAL A 231 0.80 1.67 -2.82
CA VAL A 231 0.72 3.12 -2.69
C VAL A 231 0.59 3.71 -4.08
N VAL A 232 -0.11 4.83 -4.22
CA VAL A 232 -0.44 5.45 -5.51
C VAL A 232 -0.17 6.93 -5.40
N ALA A 233 0.62 7.45 -6.32
CA ALA A 233 0.96 8.86 -6.42
C ALA A 233 1.45 9.15 -7.84
N ASP A 234 1.26 10.37 -8.32
CA ASP A 234 1.96 10.87 -9.50
C ASP A 234 3.41 11.17 -9.09
N ILE A 235 4.29 10.18 -9.23
CA ILE A 235 5.68 10.30 -8.78
C ILE A 235 6.51 11.11 -9.77
N ASN A 236 6.08 11.16 -11.03
CA ASN A 236 6.85 11.73 -12.13
C ASN A 236 6.27 13.07 -12.64
N ASN A 237 5.21 13.56 -12.01
CA ASN A 237 4.53 14.82 -12.29
C ASN A 237 4.12 14.96 -13.76
N ASP A 238 3.60 13.88 -14.35
CA ASP A 238 3.00 13.88 -15.70
C ASP A 238 1.47 13.98 -15.69
N GLY A 239 0.88 14.04 -14.49
CA GLY A 239 -0.55 14.09 -14.25
C GLY A 239 -1.21 12.71 -14.17
N TYR A 240 -0.44 11.61 -14.19
CA TYR A 240 -0.95 10.25 -14.04
C TYR A 240 -0.39 9.61 -12.76
N GLY A 241 -1.22 8.86 -12.05
CA GLY A 241 -0.82 8.13 -10.86
C GLY A 241 -0.09 6.83 -11.19
N GLU A 242 1.06 6.62 -10.57
CA GLU A 242 1.77 5.35 -10.56
C GLU A 242 1.43 4.51 -9.33
N VAL A 243 1.33 3.19 -9.50
CA VAL A 243 1.15 2.23 -8.41
C VAL A 243 2.51 1.68 -7.99
N ILE A 244 2.89 1.94 -6.74
CA ILE A 244 4.15 1.55 -6.13
C ILE A 244 3.90 0.43 -5.12
N VAL A 245 4.62 -0.68 -5.29
CA VAL A 245 4.45 -1.87 -4.45
C VAL A 245 5.78 -2.52 -4.09
N TYR A 246 5.80 -3.13 -2.92
CA TYR A 246 6.86 -4.04 -2.55
C TYR A 246 6.61 -5.42 -3.13
N ARG A 247 7.62 -5.99 -3.80
CA ARG A 247 7.58 -7.35 -4.30
C ARG A 247 8.38 -8.29 -3.37
N PRO A 248 7.72 -9.33 -2.83
CA PRO A 248 8.38 -10.41 -2.07
C PRO A 248 9.40 -11.20 -2.93
N ALA A 249 10.66 -10.76 -2.92
CA ALA A 249 11.75 -11.32 -3.71
C ALA A 249 13.06 -11.46 -2.91
N ILE A 250 14.11 -12.06 -3.50
CA ILE A 250 15.44 -12.21 -2.89
C ILE A 250 16.51 -11.75 -3.90
N PRO A 251 17.08 -10.53 -3.79
CA PRO A 251 16.73 -9.46 -2.85
C PRO A 251 15.30 -9.00 -3.01
N GLN A 252 14.74 -8.38 -1.98
CA GLN A 252 13.42 -7.78 -2.13
C GLN A 252 13.46 -6.59 -3.10
N GLU A 253 12.35 -6.35 -3.78
CA GLU A 253 12.26 -5.42 -4.90
C GLU A 253 11.14 -4.41 -4.66
N LEU A 254 11.36 -3.17 -5.08
CA LEU A 254 10.33 -2.15 -5.25
C LEU A 254 9.94 -2.12 -6.72
N GLN A 255 8.65 -2.07 -7.02
CA GLN A 255 8.12 -1.97 -8.37
C GLN A 255 7.21 -0.77 -8.51
N ALA A 256 7.28 -0.14 -9.67
CA ALA A 256 6.35 0.91 -10.08
C ALA A 256 5.60 0.45 -11.33
N TYR A 257 4.30 0.69 -11.35
CA TYR A 257 3.42 0.41 -12.47
C TYR A 257 2.76 1.71 -12.94
N THR A 258 2.62 1.88 -14.25
CA THR A 258 1.86 2.99 -14.85
C THR A 258 0.36 2.77 -14.66
N ASN A 259 -0.44 3.80 -14.94
CA ASN A 259 -1.89 3.75 -14.77
C ASN A 259 -2.60 2.66 -15.61
N ASP A 260 -2.00 2.24 -16.74
CA ASP A 260 -2.48 1.16 -17.61
C ASP A 260 -2.02 -0.25 -17.17
N GLY A 261 -1.44 -0.39 -15.97
CA GLY A 261 -0.95 -1.65 -15.42
C GLY A 261 0.40 -2.11 -15.97
N SER A 262 1.06 -1.33 -16.83
CA SER A 262 2.38 -1.69 -17.35
C SER A 262 3.49 -1.48 -16.31
N LEU A 263 4.48 -2.38 -16.26
CA LEU A 263 5.61 -2.26 -15.32
C LEU A 263 6.58 -1.16 -15.80
N LEU A 264 6.71 -0.09 -15.01
CA LEU A 264 7.60 1.03 -15.29
C LEU A 264 9.06 0.69 -14.96
N TRP A 265 9.32 0.23 -13.74
CA TRP A 265 10.64 -0.22 -13.31
C TRP A 265 10.58 -1.20 -12.13
N THR A 266 11.71 -1.85 -11.86
CA THR A 266 11.90 -2.73 -10.70
C THR A 266 13.31 -2.52 -10.16
N VAL A 267 13.43 -2.21 -8.88
CA VAL A 267 14.70 -1.89 -8.23
C VAL A 267 14.89 -2.67 -6.93
N PRO A 268 16.09 -3.20 -6.63
CA PRO A 268 16.32 -3.98 -5.43
C PRO A 268 16.50 -3.09 -4.20
N VAL A 269 15.85 -3.44 -3.08
CA VAL A 269 16.05 -2.79 -1.77
C VAL A 269 17.16 -3.54 -1.01
N GLY A 270 18.41 -3.36 -1.46
CA GLY A 270 19.63 -3.94 -0.86
C GLY A 270 19.77 -5.47 -1.01
N ALA A 271 20.86 -6.07 -0.48
CA ALA A 271 21.19 -7.50 -0.70
C ALA A 271 20.91 -8.41 0.52
N PRO A 272 20.17 -9.53 0.39
CA PRO A 272 19.63 -10.31 1.51
C PRO A 272 20.72 -10.83 2.46
N GLU A 273 20.55 -10.62 3.78
CA GLU A 273 21.52 -11.11 4.79
C GLU A 273 21.27 -12.57 5.20
N SER A 274 20.01 -13.00 5.22
CA SER A 274 19.57 -14.39 5.40
C SER A 274 18.04 -14.45 5.30
N GLY A 275 17.53 -15.42 4.54
CA GLY A 275 16.15 -15.70 4.08
C GLY A 275 14.92 -15.55 5.00
N ASN A 276 14.83 -14.57 5.89
CA ASN A 276 13.59 -14.16 6.56
C ASN A 276 13.67 -12.64 6.83
N GLY A 277 12.96 -11.83 6.06
CA GLY A 277 12.76 -10.39 6.26
C GLY A 277 11.26 -10.06 6.30
N GLY A 278 10.67 -10.13 7.49
CA GLY A 278 9.26 -9.79 7.71
C GLY A 278 9.03 -8.27 7.79
N ASN A 279 7.82 -7.88 7.37
CA ASN A 279 7.22 -6.54 7.29
C ASN A 279 8.19 -5.42 6.92
N VAL A 280 8.31 -5.14 5.62
CA VAL A 280 8.58 -3.78 5.16
C VAL A 280 7.22 -3.08 5.17
N MET A 281 7.14 -1.99 5.91
CA MET A 281 5.97 -1.11 5.91
C MET A 281 5.69 -0.61 4.49
N LEU A 282 4.43 -0.33 4.19
CA LEU A 282 3.98 0.50 3.07
C LEU A 282 4.99 1.62 2.73
N PRO A 283 5.42 1.76 1.46
CA PRO A 283 6.30 2.85 1.05
C PRO A 283 5.72 4.23 1.40
N VAL A 284 6.57 5.14 1.87
CA VAL A 284 6.16 6.54 2.08
C VAL A 284 6.66 7.34 0.88
N ILE A 285 5.75 7.80 0.05
CA ILE A 285 6.02 8.72 -1.05
C ILE A 285 5.95 10.19 -0.60
N ASP A 286 6.90 11.03 -0.97
CA ASP A 286 6.86 12.48 -0.68
C ASP A 286 7.90 13.21 -1.55
N ASP A 287 7.71 14.49 -1.86
CA ASP A 287 8.72 15.31 -2.54
C ASP A 287 9.70 15.85 -1.49
N ILE A 288 10.61 14.98 -1.04
CA ILE A 288 11.55 15.27 0.06
C ILE A 288 12.55 16.34 -0.37
N ASN A 289 12.97 16.35 -1.64
CA ASN A 289 14.02 17.25 -2.11
C ASN A 289 13.50 18.56 -2.76
N HIS A 290 12.17 18.69 -2.95
CA HIS A 290 11.47 19.83 -3.56
C HIS A 290 11.89 20.09 -5.03
N ASP A 291 12.34 19.06 -5.73
CA ASP A 291 12.61 19.12 -7.16
C ASP A 291 11.35 18.95 -8.01
N GLY A 292 10.25 18.57 -7.35
CA GLY A 292 8.96 18.48 -7.95
C GLY A 292 8.54 17.09 -8.42
N TYR A 293 9.36 16.09 -8.16
CA TYR A 293 9.05 14.69 -8.34
C TYR A 293 8.93 14.03 -6.98
N ALA A 294 7.97 13.12 -6.81
CA ALA A 294 7.81 12.48 -5.51
C ALA A 294 8.81 11.32 -5.38
N GLU A 295 9.58 11.32 -4.30
CA GLU A 295 10.45 10.22 -3.93
C GLU A 295 9.72 9.10 -3.21
N ILE A 296 10.30 7.90 -3.21
CA ILE A 296 9.79 6.72 -2.53
C ILE A 296 10.73 6.34 -1.38
N ILE A 297 10.23 6.46 -0.16
CA ILE A 297 10.94 6.18 1.08
C ILE A 297 10.58 4.77 1.54
N VAL A 298 11.60 3.94 1.73
CA VAL A 298 11.45 2.59 2.28
C VAL A 298 12.58 2.29 3.22
N TYR A 299 12.33 1.47 4.25
CA TYR A 299 13.40 1.00 5.12
C TYR A 299 13.76 -0.45 4.82
N ARG A 300 14.94 -0.81 5.32
CA ARG A 300 15.48 -2.15 5.22
C ARG A 300 16.05 -2.59 6.56
N PHE A 301 15.43 -3.63 7.10
CA PHE A 301 15.93 -4.29 8.30
C PHE A 301 17.07 -5.27 7.98
N LEU A 302 18.11 -5.30 8.84
CA LEU A 302 19.30 -6.14 8.70
C LEU A 302 19.48 -7.03 9.93
N LEU A 303 19.19 -8.33 9.78
CA LEU A 303 19.17 -9.30 10.89
C LEU A 303 20.48 -9.35 11.67
N LEU A 304 21.60 -9.36 10.95
CA LEU A 304 22.93 -9.59 11.51
C LEU A 304 23.67 -8.29 11.86
N LYS A 305 23.13 -7.13 11.47
CA LYS A 305 23.71 -5.82 11.76
C LYS A 305 23.12 -5.21 13.02
N ASN A 306 23.79 -4.16 13.48
CA ASN A 306 23.38 -3.32 14.60
C ASN A 306 22.80 -1.98 14.14
N TYR A 307 22.33 -1.92 12.89
CA TYR A 307 21.67 -0.77 12.26
C TYR A 307 20.61 -1.29 11.28
N CYS A 308 19.68 -0.42 10.89
CA CYS A 308 18.85 -0.58 9.71
C CYS A 308 19.23 0.49 8.67
N GLU A 309 18.76 0.34 7.44
CA GLU A 309 19.00 1.30 6.36
C GLU A 309 17.68 1.96 5.97
N LEU A 310 17.68 3.28 5.80
CA LEU A 310 16.57 4.04 5.24
C LEU A 310 16.97 4.45 3.82
N TYR A 311 16.15 4.10 2.84
CA TYR A 311 16.33 4.41 1.43
C TYR A 311 15.33 5.48 1.01
N VAL A 312 15.78 6.34 0.10
CA VAL A 312 14.94 7.26 -0.65
C VAL A 312 15.28 7.05 -2.12
N PHE A 313 14.27 6.69 -2.90
CA PHE A 313 14.37 6.46 -4.33
C PHE A 313 13.73 7.62 -5.07
N ASP A 314 14.38 8.10 -6.12
CA ASP A 314 13.85 9.04 -7.09
C ASP A 314 12.71 8.37 -7.90
N TYR A 315 11.89 9.17 -8.58
CA TYR A 315 10.72 8.70 -9.35
C TYR A 315 11.08 7.68 -10.44
N ASN A 316 12.34 7.68 -10.89
CA ASN A 316 12.88 6.76 -11.89
C ASN A 316 13.45 5.45 -11.30
N GLY A 317 13.42 5.30 -9.98
CA GLY A 317 13.94 4.14 -9.25
C GLY A 317 15.43 4.21 -8.89
N ASP A 318 16.15 5.28 -9.25
CA ASP A 318 17.51 5.50 -8.78
C ASP A 318 17.50 5.92 -7.30
N ILE A 319 18.57 5.58 -6.56
CA ILE A 319 18.68 6.01 -5.16
C ILE A 319 19.09 7.48 -5.13
N LEU A 320 18.36 8.30 -4.36
CA LEU A 320 18.63 9.72 -4.21
C LEU A 320 20.03 9.96 -3.59
N ASP A 321 20.72 11.00 -4.05
CA ASP A 321 22.06 11.35 -3.55
C ASP A 321 22.05 11.57 -2.03
N GLY A 322 22.95 10.90 -1.31
CA GLY A 322 23.01 10.93 0.16
C GLY A 322 22.36 9.72 0.84
N TRP A 323 21.59 8.92 0.09
CA TRP A 323 20.90 7.72 0.57
C TRP A 323 21.58 6.42 0.06
N PRO A 324 21.32 5.26 0.69
CA PRO A 324 20.63 5.11 1.98
C PRO A 324 21.47 5.63 3.15
N ILE A 325 20.79 6.04 4.22
CA ILE A 325 21.43 6.36 5.51
C ILE A 325 21.30 5.19 6.48
N GLN A 326 22.19 5.15 7.48
CA GLN A 326 22.15 4.13 8.54
C GLN A 326 21.46 4.70 9.78
N LEU A 327 20.46 4.00 10.27
CA LEU A 327 19.72 4.31 11.49
C LEU A 327 19.98 3.24 12.57
N PRO A 328 19.70 3.54 13.85
CA PRO A 328 19.72 2.54 14.92
C PRO A 328 18.97 1.26 14.55
N LYS A 329 19.37 0.12 15.11
CA LYS A 329 18.75 -1.17 14.77
C LYS A 329 17.28 -1.17 15.18
N GLU A 330 16.39 -1.42 14.22
CA GLU A 330 14.95 -1.59 14.43
C GLU A 330 14.41 -2.72 13.56
N TYR A 331 13.62 -3.64 14.13
CA TYR A 331 13.03 -4.78 13.39
C TYR A 331 11.78 -4.37 12.60
N HIS A 332 10.92 -3.49 13.15
CA HIS A 332 9.64 -3.08 12.55
C HIS A 332 9.38 -1.56 12.72
N PRO A 333 10.27 -0.69 12.22
CA PRO A 333 10.07 0.75 12.33
C PRO A 333 8.82 1.20 11.57
N THR A 334 8.27 2.32 12.02
CA THR A 334 7.18 3.03 11.35
C THR A 334 7.66 4.42 10.94
N VAL A 335 7.25 4.87 9.75
CA VAL A 335 7.73 6.11 9.11
C VAL A 335 6.55 7.03 8.77
N LEU A 336 6.71 8.31 9.05
CA LEU A 336 5.79 9.38 8.60
C LEU A 336 6.64 10.51 7.99
N CYS A 337 6.04 11.32 7.12
CA CYS A 337 6.65 12.56 6.64
C CYS A 337 5.80 13.75 7.07
N ALA A 338 6.41 14.84 7.51
CA ALA A 338 5.72 16.08 7.86
C ALA A 338 6.73 17.22 8.00
N ASP A 339 6.39 18.43 7.57
CA ASP A 339 7.13 19.65 7.92
C ASP A 339 6.86 19.98 9.39
N VAL A 340 7.67 19.39 10.30
CA VAL A 340 7.44 19.50 11.74
C VAL A 340 8.11 20.74 12.33
N ASN A 341 9.07 21.33 11.62
CA ASN A 341 9.81 22.52 12.05
C ASN A 341 9.41 23.81 11.30
N ILE A 342 8.50 23.71 10.32
CA ILE A 342 7.98 24.81 9.48
C ILE A 342 9.10 25.52 8.71
N ASP A 343 10.07 24.77 8.21
CA ASP A 343 11.11 25.30 7.32
C ASP A 343 10.75 25.20 5.84
N GLY A 344 9.60 24.59 5.54
CA GLY A 344 9.09 24.37 4.21
C GLY A 344 9.64 23.13 3.53
N TYR A 345 10.28 22.21 4.27
CA TYR A 345 10.62 20.86 3.82
C TYR A 345 9.99 19.83 4.75
N ASN A 346 9.45 18.75 4.18
CA ASN A 346 8.96 17.65 5.01
C ASN A 346 10.13 16.86 5.62
N GLU A 347 10.10 16.66 6.93
CA GLU A 347 11.00 15.75 7.63
C GLU A 347 10.48 14.31 7.61
N ILE A 348 11.40 13.35 7.60
CA ILE A 348 11.09 11.95 7.81
C ILE A 348 11.16 11.64 9.32
N ILE A 349 10.02 11.27 9.91
CA ILE A 349 9.92 10.81 11.29
C ILE A 349 9.99 9.29 11.30
N PHE A 350 11.09 8.77 11.82
CA PHE A 350 11.37 7.34 11.91
C PHE A 350 11.26 6.87 13.36
N LYS A 351 10.20 6.12 13.67
CA LYS A 351 9.95 5.56 15.00
C LYS A 351 10.27 4.06 15.00
N GLY A 352 11.20 3.66 15.85
CA GLY A 352 11.44 2.26 16.16
C GLY A 352 10.31 1.61 16.95
N ASN A 353 10.10 0.31 16.78
CA ASN A 353 9.04 -0.41 17.52
C ASN A 353 9.47 -1.79 18.04
N ASP A 354 10.61 -2.31 17.62
CA ASP A 354 10.98 -3.67 17.93
C ASP A 354 12.50 -3.73 17.89
N ALA A 355 13.13 -3.37 19.01
CA ALA A 355 14.56 -3.48 19.27
C ALA A 355 14.79 -3.38 20.79
N TYR A 356 16.02 -3.66 21.23
CA TYR A 356 16.41 -3.47 22.63
C TYR A 356 16.76 -2.01 22.98
N ASP A 357 16.97 -1.15 21.99
CA ASP A 357 17.31 0.27 22.15
C ASP A 357 16.47 1.04 21.14
N ILE A 358 15.19 1.18 21.46
CA ILE A 358 14.20 1.76 20.55
C ILE A 358 14.39 3.26 20.48
N LYS A 359 14.39 3.83 19.28
CA LYS A 359 14.57 5.27 19.08
C LYS A 359 13.54 5.90 18.18
N LEU A 360 13.28 7.17 18.44
CA LEU A 360 12.64 8.07 17.49
C LEU A 360 13.73 8.96 16.89
N SER A 361 13.75 9.06 15.56
CA SER A 361 14.67 9.93 14.82
C SER A 361 13.88 10.83 13.88
N ILE A 362 14.28 12.10 13.79
CA ILE A 362 13.79 13.08 12.83
C ILE A 362 14.94 13.31 11.84
N ILE A 363 14.66 13.11 10.56
CA ILE A 363 15.63 13.17 9.47
C ILE A 363 15.19 14.26 8.50
N ASP A 364 16.09 15.19 8.19
CA ASP A 364 15.84 16.24 7.18
C ASP A 364 15.97 15.71 5.74
N HIS A 365 15.62 16.54 4.76
CA HIS A 365 15.69 16.21 3.34
C HIS A 365 17.09 15.79 2.85
N THR A 366 18.16 16.14 3.56
CA THR A 366 19.54 15.75 3.22
C THR A 366 19.96 14.40 3.78
N GLY A 367 19.10 13.75 4.57
CA GLY A 367 19.40 12.55 5.33
C GLY A 367 20.12 12.82 6.66
N ALA A 368 20.21 14.08 7.11
CA ALA A 368 20.81 14.40 8.40
C ALA A 368 19.80 14.20 9.53
N ILE A 369 20.25 13.55 10.61
CA ILE A 369 19.43 13.37 11.81
C ILE A 369 19.46 14.67 12.61
N ILE A 370 18.34 15.40 12.62
CA ILE A 370 18.18 16.68 13.32
C ILE A 370 17.60 16.52 14.73
N GLY A 371 16.91 15.42 15.00
CA GLY A 371 16.42 15.02 16.32
C GLY A 371 16.57 13.52 16.54
N GLN A 372 17.02 13.10 17.73
CA GLN A 372 17.02 11.67 18.09
C GLN A 372 17.03 11.48 19.60
N TRP A 373 16.12 10.64 20.10
CA TRP A 373 16.06 10.23 21.50
C TRP A 373 15.62 8.78 21.64
N ALA A 374 15.85 8.22 22.83
CA ALA A 374 15.43 6.87 23.16
C ALA A 374 13.95 6.86 23.56
N LEU A 375 13.21 5.86 23.08
CA LEU A 375 11.89 5.51 23.57
C LEU A 375 12.04 4.48 24.72
N PRO A 376 11.12 4.45 25.70
CA PRO A 376 11.13 3.46 26.77
C PRO A 376 11.29 2.01 26.30
N ASP A 377 12.13 1.25 27.01
CA ASP A 377 12.35 -0.18 26.77
C ASP A 377 11.05 -0.97 26.96
N ILE A 378 10.61 -1.67 25.92
CA ILE A 378 9.41 -2.51 25.97
C ILE A 378 9.77 -3.99 26.07
N HIS A 379 9.11 -4.69 26.99
CA HIS A 379 9.27 -6.13 27.20
C HIS A 379 8.23 -6.97 26.45
N TRP A 380 7.39 -6.33 25.65
CA TRP A 380 6.40 -7.01 24.82
C TRP A 380 7.01 -7.44 23.48
N GLY A 381 7.12 -8.75 23.27
CA GLY A 381 7.65 -9.33 22.01
C GLY A 381 6.65 -9.41 20.86
N SER A 382 5.75 -8.43 20.69
CA SER A 382 4.86 -8.33 19.53
C SER A 382 5.13 -7.05 18.76
N GLN A 383 5.17 -7.18 17.44
CA GLN A 383 5.33 -6.13 16.44
C GLN A 383 4.24 -5.08 16.65
N LEU A 384 4.59 -3.89 17.14
CA LEU A 384 3.65 -2.78 17.28
C LEU A 384 3.83 -1.88 16.08
N VAL A 385 2.77 -1.70 15.30
CA VAL A 385 2.81 -1.02 14.00
C VAL A 385 2.03 0.29 14.05
N ALA A 386 2.00 0.94 15.23
CA ALA A 386 1.41 2.26 15.38
C ALA A 386 2.43 3.31 14.95
N THR A 387 2.23 3.85 13.75
CA THR A 387 3.02 4.97 13.27
C THR A 387 2.67 6.24 14.06
N PRO A 388 3.61 7.17 14.29
CA PRO A 388 3.28 8.42 14.92
C PRO A 388 2.27 9.23 14.09
N ALA A 389 1.64 10.19 14.75
CA ALA A 389 0.94 11.30 14.13
C ALA A 389 1.60 12.60 14.58
N VAL A 390 1.29 13.72 13.94
CA VAL A 390 1.73 15.06 14.37
C VAL A 390 0.54 15.98 14.63
N GLY A 391 0.75 17.06 15.36
CA GLY A 391 -0.27 18.07 15.61
C GLY A 391 0.29 19.21 16.45
N ASN A 392 -0.38 20.36 16.41
CA ASN A 392 -0.04 21.49 17.26
C ASN A 392 -0.86 21.43 18.54
N PHE A 393 -0.23 21.10 19.67
CA PHE A 393 -0.87 20.87 20.95
C PHE A 393 -0.54 21.94 21.99
N ASP A 394 0.37 22.88 21.68
CA ASP A 394 0.76 23.95 22.59
C ASP A 394 0.70 25.38 22.03
N ASP A 395 0.08 25.54 20.85
CA ASP A 395 -0.13 26.79 20.11
C ASP A 395 1.17 27.48 19.68
N ASP A 396 2.27 26.74 19.51
CA ASP A 396 3.50 27.26 18.91
C ASP A 396 3.53 27.09 17.37
N GLN A 397 4.68 27.29 16.72
CA GLN A 397 4.75 27.14 15.26
C GLN A 397 5.05 25.70 14.84
N GLU A 398 5.79 24.97 15.65
CA GLU A 398 6.25 23.61 15.37
C GLU A 398 5.07 22.63 15.53
N LEU A 399 5.22 21.43 14.96
CA LEU A 399 4.29 20.33 15.20
C LEU A 399 4.92 19.34 16.17
N GLU A 400 4.17 18.97 17.21
CA GLU A 400 4.59 17.93 18.14
C GLU A 400 4.25 16.54 17.60
N ILE A 401 5.03 15.56 18.04
CA ILE A 401 4.93 14.17 17.58
C ILE A 401 4.21 13.33 18.63
N VAL A 402 3.10 12.72 18.22
CA VAL A 402 2.28 11.82 19.03
C VAL A 402 2.70 10.37 18.81
N CYS A 403 3.08 9.67 19.89
CA CYS A 403 3.54 8.29 19.84
C CYS A 403 2.81 7.40 20.86
N GLY A 404 2.23 6.30 20.37
CA GLY A 404 1.72 5.21 21.19
C GLY A 404 2.72 4.07 21.34
N SER A 405 2.83 3.51 22.56
CA SER A 405 3.70 2.38 22.89
C SER A 405 3.08 1.52 24.01
N PRO A 406 3.45 0.24 24.16
CA PRO A 406 3.24 -0.49 25.40
C PRO A 406 4.07 0.11 26.53
N SER A 407 3.56 0.04 27.75
CA SER A 407 4.35 0.38 28.93
C SER A 407 5.46 -0.62 29.22
N GLU A 408 6.40 -0.22 30.07
CA GLU A 408 7.46 -1.05 30.62
C GLU A 408 6.93 -2.27 31.42
N ASN A 409 5.67 -2.22 31.89
CA ASN A 409 5.03 -3.30 32.64
C ASN A 409 4.30 -4.29 31.74
N ALA A 410 4.11 -3.94 30.47
CA ALA A 410 3.28 -4.67 29.54
C ALA A 410 3.90 -6.04 29.18
N GLY A 411 3.03 -7.04 28.97
CA GLY A 411 3.42 -8.40 28.63
C GLY A 411 2.97 -9.45 29.65
N TYR A 412 3.43 -10.69 29.45
CA TYR A 412 3.01 -11.81 30.28
C TYR A 412 3.77 -11.85 31.61
N ASN A 413 3.05 -11.63 32.71
CA ASN A 413 3.62 -11.71 34.04
C ASN A 413 3.62 -13.17 34.52
N PHE A 414 4.77 -13.83 34.38
CA PHE A 414 4.97 -15.23 34.81
C PHE A 414 4.71 -15.49 36.30
N THR A 415 4.71 -14.46 37.16
CA THR A 415 4.43 -14.61 38.60
C THR A 415 2.95 -14.66 38.89
N SER A 416 2.15 -13.80 38.24
CA SER A 416 0.70 -13.77 38.40
C SER A 416 -0.02 -14.76 37.48
N GLY A 417 0.59 -15.12 36.34
CA GLY A 417 -0.04 -15.87 35.27
C GLY A 417 -0.99 -15.04 34.42
N GLU A 418 -0.95 -13.71 34.54
CA GLU A 418 -1.82 -12.78 33.80
C GLU A 418 -1.04 -11.98 32.75
N TRP A 419 -1.74 -11.58 31.69
CA TRP A 419 -1.27 -10.59 30.73
C TRP A 419 -1.52 -9.19 31.28
N ILE A 420 -0.47 -8.36 31.30
CA ILE A 420 -0.55 -6.93 31.59
C ILE A 420 -0.64 -6.21 30.26
N ASN A 421 -1.76 -5.52 30.03
CA ASN A 421 -2.07 -4.86 28.76
C ASN A 421 -1.99 -3.33 28.88
N GLU A 422 -1.05 -2.81 29.67
CA GLU A 422 -0.91 -1.38 29.92
C GLU A 422 -0.07 -0.73 28.81
N GLY A 423 -0.61 0.28 28.14
CA GLY A 423 0.11 1.13 27.18
C GLY A 423 0.45 2.49 27.78
N TYR A 424 1.14 3.31 27.00
CA TYR A 424 1.23 4.74 27.23
C TYR A 424 1.28 5.53 25.91
N LEU A 425 0.73 6.74 25.95
CA LEU A 425 0.71 7.71 24.86
C LEU A 425 1.59 8.90 25.26
N THR A 426 2.39 9.42 24.33
CA THR A 426 3.29 10.56 24.58
C THR A 426 3.19 11.58 23.45
N VAL A 427 3.27 12.86 23.80
CA VAL A 427 3.42 13.98 22.86
C VAL A 427 4.79 14.61 23.09
N PHE A 428 5.60 14.64 22.03
CA PHE A 428 7.00 15.11 22.06
C PHE A 428 7.17 16.41 21.29
N ASN A 429 7.91 17.33 21.87
CA ASN A 429 8.55 18.44 21.16
C ASN A 429 9.68 17.90 20.27
N LEU A 430 10.14 18.70 19.29
CA LEU A 430 11.23 18.31 18.38
C LEU A 430 12.57 18.03 19.08
N ASP A 431 12.77 18.57 20.28
CA ASP A 431 13.97 18.32 21.10
C ASP A 431 13.87 17.03 21.94
N GLY A 432 12.76 16.30 21.84
CA GLY A 432 12.47 15.07 22.58
C GLY A 432 11.97 15.28 24.01
N THR A 433 11.75 16.52 24.45
CA THR A 433 11.00 16.80 25.69
C THR A 433 9.50 16.56 25.48
N THR A 434 8.77 16.32 26.55
CA THR A 434 7.33 16.04 26.49
C THR A 434 6.51 17.24 26.94
N LEU A 435 5.33 17.42 26.35
CA LEU A 435 4.38 18.44 26.78
C LEU A 435 3.84 18.18 28.21
N PRO A 436 3.40 19.22 28.95
CA PRO A 436 2.73 19.06 30.23
C PRO A 436 1.51 18.13 30.13
N GLY A 437 1.39 17.16 31.04
CA GLY A 437 0.31 16.16 31.01
C GLY A 437 0.74 14.83 30.39
N TRP A 438 1.84 14.80 29.65
CA TRP A 438 2.37 13.63 28.97
C TRP A 438 3.64 13.09 29.66
N PRO A 439 3.91 11.77 29.62
CA PRO A 439 3.10 10.71 29.01
C PRO A 439 1.88 10.29 29.86
N LEU A 440 0.89 9.68 29.21
CA LEU A 440 -0.29 9.09 29.84
C LEU A 440 -0.25 7.57 29.76
N TYR A 441 -0.49 6.87 30.86
CA TYR A 441 -0.72 5.43 30.85
C TYR A 441 -2.17 5.13 30.46
N THR A 442 -2.37 4.13 29.62
CA THR A 442 -3.65 3.79 29.01
C THR A 442 -4.15 2.42 29.46
N ASP A 443 -5.48 2.27 29.49
CA ASP A 443 -6.18 1.03 29.81
C ASP A 443 -6.12 0.04 28.63
N GLY A 444 -4.94 -0.21 28.06
CA GLY A 444 -4.78 -1.01 26.84
C GLY A 444 -3.49 -0.64 26.13
N ILE A 445 -3.00 -1.49 25.22
CA ILE A 445 -1.90 -1.08 24.35
C ILE A 445 -2.46 -0.29 23.19
N ILE A 446 -1.73 0.74 22.80
CA ILE A 446 -1.99 1.50 21.59
C ILE A 446 -1.40 0.71 20.44
N PHE A 447 -2.26 -0.04 19.75
CA PHE A 447 -1.86 -0.86 18.61
C PHE A 447 -2.08 -0.12 17.28
N THR A 448 -2.98 0.86 17.28
CA THR A 448 -3.38 1.64 16.10
C THR A 448 -2.55 2.92 16.01
N SER A 449 -2.27 3.39 14.80
CA SER A 449 -1.74 4.75 14.61
C SER A 449 -2.73 5.77 15.22
N PRO A 450 -2.27 6.78 15.97
CA PRO A 450 -3.14 7.87 16.43
C PRO A 450 -3.68 8.68 15.25
N ALA A 451 -4.83 9.30 15.49
CA ALA A 451 -5.35 10.39 14.67
C ALA A 451 -5.35 11.67 15.47
N THR A 452 -5.06 12.80 14.82
CA THR A 452 -5.07 14.12 15.45
C THR A 452 -6.00 15.05 14.69
N GLY A 453 -6.73 15.93 15.37
CA GLY A 453 -7.65 16.87 14.74
C GLY A 453 -8.56 17.53 15.78
N ASP A 454 -9.09 18.72 15.50
CA ASP A 454 -10.12 19.34 16.34
C ASP A 454 -11.46 18.71 16.01
N ILE A 455 -11.81 17.67 16.78
CA ILE A 455 -13.03 16.93 16.52
C ILE A 455 -14.25 17.66 17.07
N ASN A 456 -14.07 18.62 17.98
CA ASN A 456 -15.18 19.28 18.68
C ASN A 456 -15.30 20.79 18.41
N ASN A 457 -14.55 21.26 17.41
CA ASN A 457 -14.54 22.62 16.88
C ASN A 457 -14.33 23.71 17.95
N ASP A 458 -13.46 23.44 18.94
CA ASP A 458 -13.22 24.37 20.04
C ASP A 458 -11.97 25.26 19.89
N GLY A 459 -11.15 25.05 18.86
CA GLY A 459 -9.87 25.75 18.77
C GLY A 459 -8.63 24.88 18.97
N ARG A 460 -8.77 23.64 19.44
CA ARG A 460 -7.66 22.82 19.93
C ARG A 460 -7.66 21.44 19.27
N VAL A 461 -6.46 20.88 19.10
CA VAL A 461 -6.29 19.57 18.46
C VAL A 461 -6.42 18.46 19.49
N GLU A 462 -7.27 17.47 19.20
CA GLU A 462 -7.41 16.24 19.98
C GLU A 462 -6.53 15.10 19.45
N ILE A 463 -6.40 14.05 20.28
CA ILE A 463 -5.75 12.78 19.93
C ILE A 463 -6.74 11.63 20.08
N ILE A 464 -6.95 10.87 19.00
CA ILE A 464 -7.86 9.73 18.94
C ILE A 464 -7.04 8.45 18.77
N VAL A 465 -7.27 7.44 19.62
CA VAL A 465 -6.52 6.17 19.59
C VAL A 465 -7.42 4.97 19.91
N GLY A 466 -7.20 3.88 19.18
CA GLY A 466 -7.77 2.57 19.46
C GLY A 466 -6.88 1.77 20.41
N LEU A 467 -7.47 1.18 21.46
CA LEU A 467 -6.75 0.34 22.40
C LEU A 467 -7.04 -1.15 22.17
N GLN A 468 -6.00 -1.97 22.34
CA GLN A 468 -6.04 -3.44 22.26
C GLN A 468 -5.59 -4.09 23.57
N TYR A 469 -5.95 -5.36 23.76
CA TYR A 469 -5.38 -6.27 24.76
C TYR A 469 -5.30 -7.71 24.21
N ALA A 470 -4.58 -8.59 24.93
CA ALA A 470 -4.23 -9.95 24.51
C ALA A 470 -5.38 -10.99 24.46
N GLY A 471 -6.63 -10.59 24.16
CA GLY A 471 -7.77 -11.51 24.10
C GLY A 471 -8.83 -11.12 23.08
N ASN A 472 -9.60 -12.11 22.60
CA ASN A 472 -10.63 -11.93 21.58
C ASN A 472 -12.05 -11.73 22.15
N ALA A 473 -12.19 -11.72 23.48
CA ALA A 473 -13.47 -11.58 24.18
C ALA A 473 -13.38 -10.40 25.14
N PRO A 474 -14.47 -9.60 25.29
CA PRO A 474 -14.38 -8.28 25.88
C PRO A 474 -13.85 -8.32 27.32
N ASP A 475 -12.88 -7.46 27.63
CA ASP A 475 -12.31 -7.28 28.96
C ASP A 475 -12.41 -5.81 29.36
N TYR A 476 -13.46 -5.46 30.11
CA TYR A 476 -13.78 -4.08 30.51
C TYR A 476 -12.74 -3.38 31.41
N ARG A 477 -11.66 -4.08 31.78
CA ARG A 477 -10.48 -3.44 32.37
C ARG A 477 -9.66 -2.71 31.32
N TYR A 478 -9.74 -3.15 30.07
CA TYR A 478 -8.91 -2.69 28.96
C TYR A 478 -9.74 -2.31 27.70
N GLY A 479 -9.06 -1.87 26.65
CA GLY A 479 -9.64 -1.66 25.32
C GLY A 479 -10.58 -0.45 25.21
N GLY A 480 -11.16 -0.29 24.03
CA GLY A 480 -12.01 0.83 23.65
C GLY A 480 -11.29 1.83 22.75
N LEU A 481 -12.07 2.72 22.15
CA LEU A 481 -11.59 3.90 21.43
C LEU A 481 -11.60 5.10 22.38
N TYR A 482 -10.54 5.87 22.41
CA TYR A 482 -10.40 7.05 23.28
C TYR A 482 -10.13 8.29 22.44
N ALA A 483 -10.68 9.42 22.88
CA ALA A 483 -10.29 10.76 22.44
C ALA A 483 -9.78 11.53 23.65
N TYR A 484 -8.63 12.18 23.50
CA TYR A 484 -7.96 12.98 24.52
C TYR A 484 -7.82 14.42 24.03
N ASP A 485 -8.00 15.38 24.95
CA ASP A 485 -7.59 16.77 24.73
C ASP A 485 -6.05 16.91 24.74
N GLU A 486 -5.55 18.08 24.40
CA GLU A 486 -4.11 18.40 24.33
C GLU A 486 -3.39 18.26 25.68
N ASN A 487 -4.14 18.31 26.79
CA ASN A 487 -3.64 18.14 28.16
C ASN A 487 -3.71 16.68 28.66
N GLY A 488 -4.23 15.77 27.84
CA GLY A 488 -4.39 14.36 28.17
C GLY A 488 -5.65 13.99 28.95
N ASN A 489 -6.66 14.85 29.01
CA ASN A 489 -7.95 14.51 29.60
C ASN A 489 -8.82 13.78 28.58
N VAL A 490 -9.52 12.73 29.01
CA VAL A 490 -10.48 12.01 28.16
C VAL A 490 -11.70 12.89 27.90
N LEU A 491 -12.08 13.02 26.64
CA LEU A 491 -13.26 13.79 26.24
C LEU A 491 -14.59 13.14 26.70
N PRO A 492 -15.66 13.94 26.89
CA PRO A 492 -16.99 13.42 27.18
C PRO A 492 -17.43 12.36 26.17
N GLY A 493 -18.04 11.27 26.65
CA GLY A 493 -18.49 10.16 25.80
C GLY A 493 -17.46 9.05 25.60
N PHE A 494 -16.18 9.33 25.82
CA PHE A 494 -15.10 8.36 25.70
C PHE A 494 -14.73 7.71 27.06
N PRO A 495 -14.20 6.48 27.05
CA PRO A 495 -13.98 5.62 25.88
C PRO A 495 -15.27 5.02 25.29
N PHE A 496 -15.31 4.97 23.97
CA PHE A 496 -16.35 4.28 23.21
C PHE A 496 -16.06 2.77 23.17
N GLU A 497 -17.11 1.95 23.33
CA GLU A 497 -17.04 0.48 23.33
C GLU A 497 -15.91 -0.10 24.21
N LYS A 498 -15.72 0.45 25.42
CA LYS A 498 -14.73 -0.04 26.39
C LYS A 498 -14.87 -1.54 26.61
N GLY A 499 -13.74 -2.24 26.63
CA GLY A 499 -13.68 -3.69 26.73
C GLY A 499 -13.42 -4.39 25.40
N TRP A 500 -13.56 -3.72 24.25
CA TRP A 500 -13.27 -4.28 22.94
C TRP A 500 -11.94 -3.79 22.35
N ASN A 501 -11.37 -4.58 21.45
CA ASN A 501 -10.15 -4.22 20.73
C ASN A 501 -10.50 -3.38 19.50
N PHE A 502 -9.96 -2.17 19.40
CA PHE A 502 -9.94 -1.40 18.15
C PHE A 502 -8.62 -1.66 17.44
N CYS A 503 -8.69 -2.06 16.17
CA CYS A 503 -7.54 -2.55 15.41
C CYS A 503 -7.20 -1.71 14.19
N SER A 504 -8.12 -0.92 13.66
CA SER A 504 -7.81 0.08 12.63
C SER A 504 -7.31 1.37 13.26
N ALA A 505 -6.48 2.12 12.52
CA ALA A 505 -6.32 3.54 12.81
C ALA A 505 -7.69 4.24 12.70
N PRO A 506 -8.00 5.22 13.57
CA PRO A 506 -9.16 6.09 13.40
C PRO A 506 -8.96 7.00 12.19
N ALA A 507 -10.01 7.26 11.42
CA ALA A 507 -10.05 8.28 10.39
C ALA A 507 -11.10 9.35 10.77
N LEU A 508 -10.84 10.62 10.45
CA LEU A 508 -11.73 11.73 10.81
C LEU A 508 -12.39 12.36 9.57
N ALA A 509 -13.60 12.90 9.69
CA ALA A 509 -14.23 13.75 8.68
C ALA A 509 -15.48 14.43 9.25
N ASP A 510 -15.90 15.53 8.63
CA ASP A 510 -17.15 16.24 8.95
C ASP A 510 -18.25 15.67 8.04
N PHE A 511 -18.74 14.48 8.36
CA PHE A 511 -19.64 13.76 7.46
C PHE A 511 -21.00 14.42 7.36
N ASP A 512 -21.50 15.01 8.45
CA ASP A 512 -22.83 15.63 8.47
C ASP A 512 -22.82 17.16 8.29
N LYS A 513 -21.63 17.75 8.12
CA LYS A 513 -21.39 19.18 7.84
C LYS A 513 -21.87 20.09 8.95
N ASP A 514 -21.80 19.64 10.19
CA ASP A 514 -22.11 20.44 11.37
C ASP A 514 -20.89 21.20 11.91
N GLY A 515 -19.70 20.85 11.41
CA GLY A 515 -18.41 21.49 11.72
C GLY A 515 -17.62 20.78 12.81
N ASP A 516 -18.20 19.78 13.48
CA ASP A 516 -17.49 18.83 14.34
C ASP A 516 -17.02 17.65 13.46
N LEU A 517 -15.96 16.94 13.86
CA LEU A 517 -15.49 15.77 13.11
C LEU A 517 -16.03 14.47 13.74
N GLU A 518 -16.62 13.60 12.92
CA GLU A 518 -16.82 12.21 13.29
C GLU A 518 -15.55 11.38 13.14
N ILE A 519 -15.58 10.21 13.77
CA ILE A 519 -14.50 9.24 13.81
C ILE A 519 -14.98 7.94 13.16
N ALA A 520 -14.39 7.57 12.03
CA ALA A 520 -14.54 6.27 11.39
C ALA A 520 -13.46 5.28 11.88
N CYS A 521 -13.86 4.09 12.32
CA CYS A 521 -12.92 3.05 12.74
C CYS A 521 -13.54 1.64 12.81
N SER A 522 -12.69 0.63 12.81
CA SER A 522 -13.02 -0.79 12.86
C SER A 522 -12.50 -1.44 14.14
N ARG A 523 -13.34 -2.30 14.74
CA ARG A 523 -12.97 -3.12 15.89
C ARG A 523 -12.80 -4.59 15.51
N LEU A 524 -12.03 -5.32 16.32
CA LEU A 524 -11.93 -6.76 16.21
C LEU A 524 -13.33 -7.38 16.44
N GLY A 525 -13.77 -8.20 15.48
CA GLY A 525 -15.10 -8.81 15.47
C GLY A 525 -16.01 -8.35 14.33
N PHE A 526 -15.43 -7.88 13.21
CA PHE A 526 -16.12 -7.58 11.94
C PHE A 526 -16.97 -6.31 11.89
N TYR A 527 -16.81 -5.37 12.83
CA TYR A 527 -17.64 -4.16 12.86
C TYR A 527 -16.84 -2.90 12.60
N SER A 528 -17.35 -2.08 11.69
CA SER A 528 -16.91 -0.72 11.41
C SER A 528 -17.93 0.27 11.96
N TYR A 529 -17.46 1.41 12.43
CA TYR A 529 -18.21 2.42 13.16
C TYR A 529 -17.96 3.80 12.56
N VAL A 530 -18.96 4.67 12.65
CA VAL A 530 -18.81 6.13 12.57
C VAL A 530 -19.41 6.72 13.85
N ILE A 531 -18.63 7.54 14.55
CA ILE A 531 -18.91 8.00 15.91
C ILE A 531 -18.77 9.53 15.93
N HIS A 532 -19.74 10.25 16.46
CA HIS A 532 -19.66 11.69 16.64
C HIS A 532 -18.60 12.08 17.67
N HIS A 533 -18.16 13.33 17.60
CA HIS A 533 -17.18 13.92 18.52
C HIS A 533 -17.52 13.78 20.02
N ASP A 534 -18.81 13.59 20.37
CA ASP A 534 -19.31 13.41 21.73
C ASP A 534 -19.40 11.94 22.17
N GLY A 535 -18.86 11.02 21.37
CA GLY A 535 -18.85 9.58 21.61
C GLY A 535 -20.18 8.89 21.33
N THR A 536 -21.17 9.57 20.73
CA THR A 536 -22.42 8.94 20.28
C THR A 536 -22.28 8.32 18.90
N LEU A 537 -23.05 7.25 18.63
CA LEU A 537 -22.97 6.50 17.38
C LEU A 537 -23.79 7.20 16.28
N ALA A 538 -23.19 7.38 15.11
CA ALA A 538 -23.88 7.95 13.95
C ALA A 538 -25.06 7.06 13.49
N THR A 539 -26.06 7.69 12.88
CA THR A 539 -27.27 6.97 12.44
C THR A 539 -26.92 5.95 11.35
N GLY A 540 -27.37 4.71 11.52
CA GLY A 540 -27.12 3.63 10.56
C GLY A 540 -25.91 2.76 10.88
N TRP A 541 -25.05 3.18 11.81
CA TRP A 541 -23.86 2.42 12.24
C TRP A 541 -24.16 1.51 13.45
N PRO A 542 -23.36 0.45 13.69
CA PRO A 542 -22.21 -0.01 12.92
C PRO A 542 -22.58 -0.85 11.68
N GLN A 543 -21.63 -0.96 10.75
CA GLN A 543 -21.69 -1.87 9.61
C GLN A 543 -20.83 -3.11 9.84
N GLN A 544 -21.18 -4.21 9.16
CA GLN A 544 -20.47 -5.48 9.32
C GLN A 544 -19.82 -5.92 8.01
N THR A 545 -18.54 -6.27 8.09
CA THR A 545 -17.77 -6.90 7.01
C THR A 545 -17.76 -8.43 7.17
N THR A 546 -17.15 -9.11 6.21
CA THR A 546 -17.03 -10.57 6.19
C THR A 546 -15.85 -11.08 7.01
N TRP A 547 -14.89 -10.20 7.29
CA TRP A 547 -13.72 -10.47 8.13
C TRP A 547 -13.22 -9.21 8.85
N ASN A 548 -12.24 -9.36 9.75
CA ASN A 548 -11.73 -8.24 10.52
C ASN A 548 -11.01 -7.27 9.59
N ASP A 549 -11.38 -6.01 9.71
CA ASP A 549 -10.65 -4.89 9.15
C ASP A 549 -9.57 -4.46 10.17
N TYR A 550 -8.31 -4.56 9.75
CA TYR A 550 -7.14 -4.15 10.54
C TYR A 550 -6.52 -2.85 10.00
N TYR A 551 -7.02 -2.33 8.87
CA TYR A 551 -6.50 -1.14 8.22
C TYR A 551 -7.42 0.05 8.49
N SER A 552 -6.91 1.26 8.29
CA SER A 552 -7.71 2.47 8.49
C SER A 552 -8.91 2.48 7.54
N SER A 553 -10.05 2.99 8.01
CA SER A 553 -11.14 3.37 7.12
C SER A 553 -10.66 4.45 6.15
N ILE A 554 -11.14 4.40 4.92
CA ILE A 554 -10.90 5.38 3.87
C ILE A 554 -12.15 6.25 3.78
N ILE A 555 -11.96 7.54 3.61
CA ILE A 555 -13.03 8.52 3.53
C ILE A 555 -12.93 9.27 2.21
N GLY A 556 -14.06 9.43 1.53
CA GLY A 556 -14.16 10.24 0.32
C GLY A 556 -15.52 10.11 -0.32
N ASP A 557 -15.96 11.17 -1.00
CA ASP A 557 -17.25 11.21 -1.70
C ASP A 557 -17.16 10.44 -3.02
N ILE A 558 -17.40 9.12 -2.97
CA ILE A 558 -17.35 8.23 -4.13
C ILE A 558 -18.69 8.10 -4.85
N THR A 559 -19.74 8.74 -4.32
CA THR A 559 -21.06 8.87 -4.95
C THR A 559 -21.31 10.25 -5.56
N ASN A 560 -20.41 11.23 -5.31
CA ASN A 560 -20.49 12.62 -5.75
C ASN A 560 -21.81 13.29 -5.34
N ASP A 561 -22.27 13.00 -4.12
CA ASP A 561 -23.45 13.62 -3.53
C ASP A 561 -23.09 14.78 -2.58
N GLY A 562 -21.78 15.01 -2.38
CA GLY A 562 -21.20 16.02 -1.53
C GLY A 562 -21.05 15.58 -0.08
N VAL A 563 -21.42 14.37 0.31
CA VAL A 563 -21.23 13.80 1.65
C VAL A 563 -20.13 12.75 1.56
N PRO A 564 -19.13 12.76 2.46
CA PRO A 564 -18.09 11.73 2.43
C PRO A 564 -18.65 10.33 2.66
N ASP A 565 -18.18 9.36 1.89
CA ASP A 565 -18.46 7.93 2.07
C ASP A 565 -17.36 7.26 2.89
N ILE A 566 -17.65 6.05 3.38
CA ILE A 566 -16.74 5.25 4.20
C ILE A 566 -16.42 3.96 3.45
N LEU A 567 -15.13 3.72 3.20
CA LEU A 567 -14.64 2.45 2.65
C LEU A 567 -13.75 1.72 3.66
N CYS A 568 -13.81 0.39 3.61
CA CYS A 568 -12.96 -0.49 4.41
C CYS A 568 -12.48 -1.67 3.56
N THR A 569 -11.25 -2.12 3.79
CA THR A 569 -10.77 -3.39 3.24
C THR A 569 -10.99 -4.51 4.25
N ALA A 570 -11.64 -5.58 3.81
CA ALA A 570 -11.90 -6.73 4.67
C ALA A 570 -12.04 -7.99 3.81
N GLY A 571 -11.53 -9.12 4.29
CA GLY A 571 -11.82 -10.38 3.63
C GLY A 571 -11.38 -11.62 4.38
N ASP A 572 -12.12 -12.69 4.13
CA ASP A 572 -11.72 -14.10 4.24
C ASP A 572 -11.83 -14.59 2.80
N GLY A 573 -10.70 -14.73 2.10
CA GLY A 573 -10.65 -15.02 0.66
C GLY A 573 -11.62 -16.11 0.23
N PHE A 574 -12.11 -16.07 -1.02
CA PHE A 574 -13.20 -16.90 -1.60
C PHE A 574 -13.60 -18.15 -0.79
N TYR A 575 -14.33 -17.98 0.32
CA TYR A 575 -14.81 -19.14 1.06
C TYR A 575 -16.03 -19.68 0.31
N PRO A 576 -16.00 -20.93 -0.21
CA PRO A 576 -17.00 -21.46 -1.15
C PRO A 576 -18.38 -21.75 -0.51
N SER A 577 -18.72 -21.09 0.60
CA SER A 577 -19.96 -21.36 1.34
C SER A 577 -20.81 -20.13 1.68
N THR A 578 -20.37 -18.91 1.38
CA THR A 578 -21.15 -17.70 1.68
C THR A 578 -21.02 -16.64 0.58
N TYR A 579 -22.13 -15.97 0.28
CA TYR A 579 -22.32 -14.81 -0.63
C TYR A 579 -21.51 -13.55 -0.23
N ASN A 580 -20.39 -13.74 0.46
CA ASN A 580 -19.71 -12.78 1.29
C ASN A 580 -18.24 -12.84 0.90
N HIS A 581 -17.81 -11.97 -0.02
CA HIS A 581 -16.47 -12.00 -0.60
C HIS A 581 -15.53 -11.06 0.15
N GLY A 582 -14.23 -11.35 0.12
CA GLY A 582 -13.23 -10.38 0.54
C GLY A 582 -13.10 -9.26 -0.49
N GLY A 583 -12.62 -8.10 -0.04
CA GLY A 583 -12.28 -6.99 -0.90
C GLY A 583 -12.58 -5.64 -0.27
N VAL A 584 -13.06 -4.70 -1.08
CA VAL A 584 -13.34 -3.32 -0.65
C VAL A 584 -14.83 -3.17 -0.42
N TYR A 585 -15.23 -2.72 0.76
CA TYR A 585 -16.60 -2.37 1.11
C TYR A 585 -16.75 -0.86 1.09
N ALA A 586 -17.94 -0.35 0.75
CA ALA A 586 -18.23 1.07 0.78
C ALA A 586 -19.68 1.34 1.23
N TRP A 587 -19.84 2.32 2.10
CA TRP A 587 -21.14 2.77 2.60
C TRP A 587 -21.24 4.28 2.56
N GLU A 588 -22.45 4.74 2.27
CA GLU A 588 -22.90 6.11 2.52
C GLU A 588 -22.78 6.41 4.03
N TYR A 589 -22.66 7.68 4.40
CA TYR A 589 -22.63 8.09 5.81
C TYR A 589 -23.82 7.55 6.64
N ASP A 590 -25.00 7.37 6.03
CA ASP A 590 -26.18 6.81 6.69
C ASP A 590 -26.14 5.28 6.89
N GLY A 591 -25.02 4.64 6.53
CA GLY A 591 -24.78 3.20 6.62
C GLY A 591 -25.38 2.38 5.48
N THR A 592 -25.95 3.02 4.45
CA THR A 592 -26.43 2.31 3.26
C THR A 592 -25.25 1.80 2.44
N LEU A 593 -25.27 0.52 2.06
CA LEU A 593 -24.25 -0.07 1.19
C LEU A 593 -24.33 0.57 -0.21
N ILE A 594 -23.21 1.07 -0.71
CA ILE A 594 -23.15 1.69 -2.03
C ILE A 594 -23.34 0.62 -3.12
N PRO A 595 -24.19 0.86 -4.15
CA PRO A 595 -24.39 -0.11 -5.22
C PRO A 595 -23.09 -0.49 -5.93
N GLY A 596 -22.92 -1.79 -6.22
CA GLY A 596 -21.69 -2.30 -6.86
C GLY A 596 -20.56 -2.64 -5.87
N PHE A 597 -20.80 -2.50 -4.56
CA PHE A 597 -19.92 -2.99 -3.50
C PHE A 597 -20.49 -4.24 -2.79
N PRO A 598 -19.62 -5.10 -2.22
CA PRO A 598 -18.17 -4.98 -2.20
C PRO A 598 -17.51 -5.23 -3.57
N LYS A 599 -16.35 -4.60 -3.81
CA LYS A 599 -15.45 -4.96 -4.93
C LYS A 599 -14.66 -6.19 -4.54
N SER A 600 -14.71 -7.25 -5.34
CA SER A 600 -14.10 -8.54 -4.98
C SER A 600 -12.57 -8.54 -5.11
N THR A 601 -11.87 -9.14 -4.17
CA THR A 601 -10.45 -9.52 -4.30
C THR A 601 -10.30 -11.05 -4.19
N GLU A 602 -9.24 -11.63 -4.79
CA GLU A 602 -9.08 -13.09 -4.80
C GLU A 602 -9.00 -13.70 -3.39
N VAL A 603 -8.24 -13.03 -2.53
CA VAL A 603 -8.19 -13.33 -1.09
C VAL A 603 -8.37 -12.05 -0.28
N ASP A 604 -8.15 -12.13 1.04
CA ASP A 604 -8.18 -11.00 1.95
C ASP A 604 -7.46 -9.78 1.36
N ALA A 605 -8.17 -8.65 1.29
CA ALA A 605 -7.59 -7.35 1.02
C ALA A 605 -6.82 -6.89 2.27
N GLN A 606 -5.63 -7.48 2.47
CA GLN A 606 -4.73 -7.20 3.59
C GLN A 606 -3.81 -6.01 3.27
N ALA A 607 -4.41 -4.93 2.79
CA ALA A 607 -3.76 -3.64 2.57
C ALA A 607 -4.84 -2.56 2.63
N PRO A 608 -4.50 -1.31 2.97
CA PRO A 608 -5.44 -0.21 2.80
C PRO A 608 -5.72 -0.04 1.31
N ALA A 609 -7.00 0.15 0.95
CA ALA A 609 -7.35 0.60 -0.40
C ALA A 609 -7.08 2.10 -0.55
N THR A 610 -7.17 2.59 -1.78
CA THR A 610 -6.89 3.98 -2.17
C THR A 610 -7.94 4.49 -3.11
N ILE A 611 -8.27 5.79 -3.01
CA ILE A 611 -9.09 6.51 -3.97
C ILE A 611 -8.29 7.67 -4.59
N ILE A 612 -8.29 7.79 -5.92
CA ILE A 612 -7.63 8.86 -6.69
C ILE A 612 -8.19 8.87 -8.11
N ASP A 613 -8.08 9.99 -8.83
CA ASP A 613 -8.17 10.03 -10.29
C ASP A 613 -6.76 9.76 -10.85
N MET A 614 -6.46 8.50 -11.15
CA MET A 614 -5.10 8.08 -11.49
C MET A 614 -4.74 8.26 -12.97
N ASP A 615 -5.70 8.49 -13.85
CA ASP A 615 -5.43 8.79 -15.25
C ASP A 615 -5.95 10.14 -15.76
N ASN A 616 -6.40 10.98 -14.83
CA ASN A 616 -6.81 12.36 -15.06
C ASN A 616 -7.95 12.46 -16.10
N ASP A 617 -8.83 11.47 -16.09
CA ASP A 617 -10.04 11.44 -16.91
C ASP A 617 -11.26 12.02 -16.15
N GLY A 618 -11.09 12.30 -14.86
CA GLY A 618 -12.10 12.84 -13.95
C GLY A 618 -12.97 11.79 -13.28
N ALA A 619 -12.72 10.50 -13.49
CA ALA A 619 -13.35 9.39 -12.78
C ALA A 619 -12.61 9.06 -11.48
N ILE A 620 -13.27 8.30 -10.59
CA ILE A 620 -12.64 7.83 -9.35
C ILE A 620 -12.11 6.42 -9.59
N GLU A 621 -10.82 6.21 -9.38
CA GLU A 621 -10.26 4.87 -9.23
C GLU A 621 -10.16 4.42 -7.78
N ILE A 622 -10.47 3.13 -7.57
CA ILE A 622 -10.22 2.41 -6.33
C ILE A 622 -9.09 1.42 -6.56
N ILE A 623 -8.02 1.51 -5.78
CA ILE A 623 -6.87 0.61 -5.85
C ILE A 623 -6.82 -0.24 -4.59
N ALA A 624 -6.72 -1.56 -4.74
CA ALA A 624 -6.52 -2.51 -3.65
C ALA A 624 -5.64 -3.67 -4.09
N SER A 625 -5.33 -4.58 -3.16
CA SER A 625 -4.51 -5.75 -3.44
C SER A 625 -4.98 -7.00 -2.71
N SER A 626 -4.54 -8.15 -3.20
CA SER A 626 -4.56 -9.42 -2.50
C SER A 626 -3.13 -9.92 -2.32
N ASN A 627 -2.75 -10.18 -1.07
CA ASN A 627 -1.36 -10.49 -0.73
C ASN A 627 -0.95 -11.93 -1.02
N TRP A 628 -1.91 -12.85 -1.23
CA TRP A 628 -1.61 -14.26 -1.42
C TRP A 628 -2.75 -14.99 -2.10
N ASP A 629 -2.76 -14.92 -3.42
CA ASP A 629 -3.80 -15.55 -4.22
C ASP A 629 -3.81 -17.06 -4.01
N HIS A 630 -5.01 -17.61 -3.80
CA HIS A 630 -5.20 -19.01 -3.46
C HIS A 630 -6.30 -19.64 -4.32
N ASP A 631 -6.02 -20.82 -4.84
CA ASP A 631 -6.99 -21.69 -5.50
C ASP A 631 -7.72 -22.51 -4.43
N TRP A 632 -8.91 -22.07 -4.06
CA TRP A 632 -9.71 -22.72 -3.01
C TRP A 632 -10.32 -24.05 -3.45
N VAL A 633 -10.45 -24.27 -4.76
CA VAL A 633 -10.97 -25.53 -5.33
C VAL A 633 -9.94 -26.64 -5.18
N LEU A 634 -8.66 -26.33 -5.43
CA LEU A 634 -7.55 -27.26 -5.31
C LEU A 634 -6.85 -27.20 -3.94
N SER A 635 -7.18 -26.19 -3.13
CA SER A 635 -6.50 -25.86 -1.87
C SER A 635 -5.00 -25.66 -2.06
N GLN A 636 -4.62 -24.83 -3.03
CA GLN A 636 -3.24 -24.59 -3.46
C GLN A 636 -2.96 -23.10 -3.69
N ASP A 637 -1.72 -22.69 -3.44
CA ASP A 637 -1.32 -21.30 -3.62
C ASP A 637 -1.03 -21.01 -5.09
N LYS A 638 -1.40 -19.82 -5.55
CA LYS A 638 -1.06 -19.30 -6.89
C LYS A 638 0.26 -18.52 -6.92
N TYR A 639 1.06 -18.60 -5.85
CA TYR A 639 2.41 -18.03 -5.74
C TYR A 639 2.55 -16.60 -6.32
N ARG A 640 1.50 -15.80 -6.15
CA ARG A 640 1.38 -14.43 -6.61
C ARG A 640 0.44 -13.68 -5.67
N GLY A 641 0.58 -12.37 -5.65
CA GLY A 641 -0.48 -11.47 -5.20
C GLY A 641 -1.05 -10.76 -6.42
N SER A 642 -2.10 -9.99 -6.22
CA SER A 642 -2.73 -9.23 -7.28
C SER A 642 -3.00 -7.81 -6.86
N LEU A 643 -2.89 -6.90 -7.83
CA LEU A 643 -3.27 -5.50 -7.73
C LEU A 643 -4.53 -5.29 -8.57
N TYR A 644 -5.50 -4.59 -8.00
CA TYR A 644 -6.78 -4.31 -8.62
C TYR A 644 -6.97 -2.80 -8.70
N VAL A 645 -7.47 -2.35 -9.84
CA VAL A 645 -7.89 -0.96 -10.05
C VAL A 645 -9.29 -1.02 -10.66
N TRP A 646 -10.26 -0.48 -9.93
CA TRP A 646 -11.62 -0.29 -10.41
C TRP A 646 -11.83 1.18 -10.77
N GLU A 647 -12.45 1.43 -11.91
CA GLU A 647 -12.87 2.75 -12.36
C GLU A 647 -14.37 2.89 -12.09
N LEU A 648 -14.74 3.86 -11.25
CA LEU A 648 -16.13 4.15 -10.94
C LEU A 648 -16.67 5.21 -11.90
N ASP A 649 -17.92 5.06 -12.32
CA ASP A 649 -18.66 6.07 -13.12
C ASP A 649 -19.13 7.26 -12.23
N THR A 650 -18.23 7.76 -11.39
CA THR A 650 -18.42 8.91 -10.50
C THR A 650 -17.30 9.92 -10.74
N THR A 651 -17.64 11.21 -10.72
CA THR A 651 -16.66 12.29 -10.89
C THR A 651 -15.77 12.42 -9.66
N TYR A 652 -14.45 12.45 -9.85
CA TYR A 652 -13.48 12.81 -8.83
C TYR A 652 -13.52 14.31 -8.55
N ASP A 653 -13.83 14.68 -7.31
CA ASP A 653 -13.73 16.05 -6.81
C ASP A 653 -12.80 16.10 -5.60
N GLN A 654 -11.58 16.58 -5.81
CA GLN A 654 -10.58 16.71 -4.75
C GLN A 654 -11.03 17.59 -3.57
N SER A 655 -12.07 18.42 -3.74
CA SER A 655 -12.60 19.28 -2.67
C SER A 655 -13.60 18.58 -1.75
N THR A 656 -14.17 17.44 -2.16
CA THR A 656 -15.09 16.62 -1.35
C THR A 656 -14.45 15.33 -0.85
N MET A 657 -13.19 15.08 -1.21
CA MET A 657 -12.36 14.08 -0.56
C MET A 657 -11.91 14.63 0.80
N GLU A 658 -12.61 14.27 1.88
CA GLU A 658 -12.25 14.63 3.26
C GLU A 658 -11.20 13.66 3.83
N TRP A 659 -10.18 14.18 4.53
CA TRP A 659 -9.02 13.38 5.01
C TRP A 659 -8.58 13.80 6.41
N PRO A 660 -8.44 12.84 7.35
CA PRO A 660 -7.10 12.45 7.77
C PRO A 660 -7.01 11.00 8.28
N VAL A 661 -5.84 10.41 8.01
CA VAL A 661 -5.03 9.57 8.92
C VAL A 661 -4.31 8.49 8.13
N PHE A 662 -3.12 8.20 8.65
CA PHE A 662 -2.10 7.26 8.26
C PHE A 662 -2.09 6.76 6.79
N HIS A 663 -1.20 7.42 6.03
CA HIS A 663 -0.73 7.19 4.67
C HIS A 663 -1.30 8.02 3.52
N ARG A 664 -2.31 8.89 3.71
CA ARG A 664 -2.86 9.64 2.56
C ARG A 664 -3.52 11.02 2.80
N ASP A 665 -3.24 11.75 3.89
CA ASP A 665 -3.30 13.21 3.74
C ASP A 665 -2.14 13.66 2.82
N LEU A 666 -2.30 14.76 2.06
CA LEU A 666 -1.26 15.28 1.15
C LEU A 666 0.11 15.44 1.85
N LEU A 667 0.11 15.58 3.18
CA LEU A 667 1.27 15.77 4.03
C LEU A 667 1.61 14.55 4.91
N ARG A 668 0.85 13.45 4.88
CA ARG A 668 1.11 12.16 5.57
C ARG A 668 1.32 12.24 7.08
N THR A 669 0.68 13.22 7.70
CA THR A 669 0.87 13.69 9.08
C THR A 669 0.09 12.90 10.11
N GLY A 670 -1.00 12.23 9.71
CA GLY A 670 -2.00 11.70 10.66
C GLY A 670 -2.92 12.77 11.27
N MET A 671 -2.85 14.01 10.75
CA MET A 671 -3.54 15.20 11.25
C MET A 671 -4.69 15.62 10.33
N TYR A 672 -5.88 15.84 10.91
CA TYR A 672 -6.89 16.69 10.28
C TYR A 672 -6.37 18.12 10.36
N PRO A 673 -6.20 18.82 9.22
CA PRO A 673 -5.89 20.23 9.28
C PRO A 673 -7.02 20.94 10.06
N PHE A 674 -6.66 21.51 11.19
CA PHE A 674 -7.55 22.24 12.09
C PHE A 674 -8.40 23.27 11.31
N ILE A 675 -9.72 23.35 11.55
CA ILE A 675 -10.59 24.41 10.99
C ILE A 675 -10.21 25.74 11.66
N GLY A 676 -9.16 26.35 11.13
CA GLY A 676 -8.50 27.56 11.61
C GLY A 676 -7.00 27.60 11.31
N GLN A 677 -6.43 26.48 10.84
CA GLN A 677 -5.20 26.50 10.07
C GLN A 677 -5.58 27.01 8.68
N PHE A 678 -5.59 28.34 8.54
CA PHE A 678 -5.69 28.93 7.23
C PHE A 678 -4.49 28.43 6.40
N LEU A 679 -4.76 27.67 5.35
CA LEU A 679 -3.74 27.06 4.49
C LEU A 679 -3.85 27.61 3.08
N CYS A 680 -2.71 27.77 2.42
CA CYS A 680 -2.65 27.96 0.99
C CYS A 680 -1.69 26.96 0.35
N ASP A 681 -1.91 26.73 -0.93
CA ASP A 681 -1.09 25.87 -1.77
C ASP A 681 -0.72 26.67 -3.03
N ALA A 682 0.58 26.88 -3.22
CA ALA A 682 1.21 27.56 -4.34
C ALA A 682 1.19 26.70 -5.61
N GLY A 683 0.71 25.46 -5.51
CA GLY A 683 0.74 24.44 -6.54
C GLY A 683 2.15 24.09 -6.98
N GLY A 684 2.25 23.51 -8.15
CA GLY A 684 3.53 23.15 -8.73
C GLY A 684 4.03 21.78 -8.26
N PRO A 685 5.32 21.49 -8.43
CA PRO A 685 6.36 22.34 -9.05
C PRO A 685 5.98 22.81 -10.47
N TYR A 686 6.63 23.85 -10.97
CA TYR A 686 6.40 24.34 -12.32
C TYR A 686 7.64 24.15 -13.20
N THR A 687 7.44 23.72 -14.44
CA THR A 687 8.50 23.68 -15.45
C THR A 687 8.15 24.53 -16.66
N GLY A 688 9.16 25.11 -17.30
CA GLY A 688 8.94 25.87 -18.54
C GLY A 688 10.20 26.20 -19.31
N GLU A 689 10.01 26.84 -20.46
CA GLU A 689 11.10 27.36 -21.28
C GLU A 689 11.22 28.89 -21.17
N THR A 690 12.45 29.38 -21.27
CA THR A 690 12.74 30.81 -21.27
C THR A 690 11.88 31.56 -22.30
N GLY A 691 11.10 32.54 -21.85
CA GLY A 691 10.24 33.37 -22.70
C GLY A 691 8.88 32.76 -23.05
N GLN A 692 8.51 31.61 -22.48
CA GLN A 692 7.13 31.08 -22.54
C GLN A 692 6.37 31.38 -21.24
N PRO A 693 5.06 31.65 -21.32
CA PRO A 693 4.23 31.81 -20.13
C PRO A 693 3.98 30.46 -19.46
N ILE A 694 4.10 30.44 -18.14
CA ILE A 694 3.69 29.35 -17.24
C ILE A 694 2.41 29.79 -16.55
N GLN A 695 1.44 28.89 -16.47
CA GLN A 695 0.21 29.09 -15.72
C GLN A 695 0.42 28.58 -14.29
N PHE A 696 0.20 29.44 -13.30
CA PHE A 696 0.25 29.11 -11.89
C PHE A 696 -1.17 28.90 -11.36
N THR A 697 -1.29 28.03 -10.36
CA THR A 697 -2.54 27.71 -9.69
C THR A 697 -2.38 27.93 -8.19
N GLY A 698 -3.23 28.77 -7.61
CA GLY A 698 -3.26 29.03 -6.18
C GLY A 698 -4.54 28.52 -5.57
N SER A 699 -4.44 27.76 -4.48
CA SER A 699 -5.59 27.32 -3.69
C SER A 699 -5.45 27.74 -2.23
N ALA A 700 -6.58 27.84 -1.54
CA ALA A 700 -6.61 28.16 -0.12
C ALA A 700 -7.81 27.48 0.53
N ARG A 701 -7.59 26.93 1.73
CA ARG A 701 -8.58 26.16 2.49
C ARG A 701 -8.67 26.67 3.92
N TYR A 702 -9.81 26.42 4.55
CA TYR A 702 -10.06 26.66 5.99
C TYR A 702 -9.99 28.12 6.50
N GLY A 703 -9.86 29.12 5.62
CA GLY A 703 -9.91 30.55 5.99
C GLY A 703 -11.27 31.21 5.77
N THR A 704 -11.48 32.41 6.33
CA THR A 704 -12.72 33.18 6.12
C THR A 704 -12.73 33.90 4.76
N GLN A 705 -13.62 33.52 3.84
CA GLN A 705 -13.75 34.20 2.56
C GLN A 705 -14.27 35.66 2.68
N PRO A 706 -13.91 36.60 1.78
CA PRO A 706 -13.09 36.40 0.57
C PRO A 706 -11.57 36.45 0.84
N TYR A 707 -10.82 35.71 0.01
CA TYR A 707 -9.36 35.68 0.05
C TYR A 707 -8.72 36.76 -0.82
N THR A 708 -7.52 37.20 -0.41
CA THR A 708 -6.61 37.99 -1.24
C THR A 708 -5.28 37.26 -1.44
N TRP A 709 -4.78 37.26 -2.67
CA TRP A 709 -3.61 36.49 -3.10
C TRP A 709 -2.42 37.41 -3.32
N ALA A 710 -1.21 36.94 -3.00
CA ALA A 710 0.03 37.63 -3.28
C ALA A 710 1.10 36.61 -3.69
N TRP A 711 1.53 36.68 -4.94
CA TRP A 711 2.59 35.85 -5.50
C TRP A 711 3.90 36.61 -5.55
N ASP A 712 5.01 35.95 -5.21
CA ASP A 712 6.38 36.32 -5.57
C ASP A 712 6.97 35.20 -6.42
N PHE A 713 7.37 35.50 -7.66
CA PHE A 713 7.87 34.49 -8.59
C PHE A 713 9.37 34.21 -8.46
N GLY A 714 10.06 34.83 -7.48
CA GLY A 714 11.48 34.61 -7.20
C GLY A 714 12.44 35.34 -8.16
N ASP A 715 11.95 35.98 -9.22
CA ASP A 715 12.71 36.82 -10.15
C ASP A 715 12.47 38.33 -9.94
N GLY A 716 11.71 38.69 -8.90
CA GLY A 716 11.30 40.04 -8.54
C GLY A 716 9.98 40.50 -9.17
N ALA A 717 9.32 39.67 -9.98
CA ALA A 717 7.93 39.89 -10.40
C ALA A 717 6.95 39.37 -9.34
N THR A 718 5.77 39.99 -9.28
CA THR A 718 4.70 39.63 -8.33
C THR A 718 3.33 39.64 -9.00
N SER A 719 2.34 38.96 -8.40
CA SER A 719 0.94 39.00 -8.83
C SER A 719 -0.04 39.04 -7.65
N THR A 720 -1.28 39.44 -7.92
CA THR A 720 -2.41 39.41 -6.97
C THR A 720 -3.61 38.62 -7.48
N GLU A 721 -3.47 37.99 -8.65
CA GLU A 721 -4.46 37.05 -9.18
C GLU A 721 -4.32 35.71 -8.48
N GLN A 722 -5.42 34.97 -8.29
CA GLN A 722 -5.38 33.62 -7.73
C GLN A 722 -4.55 32.67 -8.61
N ASN A 723 -4.82 32.67 -9.91
CA ASN A 723 -4.18 31.79 -10.90
C ASN A 723 -3.46 32.63 -11.98
N PRO A 724 -2.30 33.24 -11.67
CA PRO A 724 -1.61 34.13 -12.62
C PRO A 724 -0.85 33.38 -13.70
N THR A 725 -0.56 34.06 -14.82
CA THR A 725 0.48 33.62 -15.76
C THR A 725 1.75 34.43 -15.56
N HIS A 726 2.92 33.79 -15.50
CA HIS A 726 4.22 34.48 -15.45
C HIS A 726 5.19 33.96 -16.51
N THR A 727 6.12 34.80 -16.97
CA THR A 727 7.10 34.47 -18.01
C THR A 727 8.50 34.82 -17.55
N TYR A 728 9.34 33.80 -17.36
CA TYR A 728 10.74 33.97 -16.99
C TYR A 728 11.61 34.28 -18.20
N THR A 729 12.44 35.32 -18.11
CA THR A 729 13.35 35.74 -19.19
C THR A 729 14.74 35.11 -19.12
N THR A 730 15.05 34.44 -18.01
CA THR A 730 16.35 33.80 -17.76
C THR A 730 16.11 32.36 -17.32
N PHE A 731 16.87 31.42 -17.86
CA PHE A 731 16.85 30.03 -17.40
C PHE A 731 17.43 29.93 -15.98
N GLY A 732 16.94 29.00 -15.18
CA GLY A 732 17.29 28.83 -13.77
C GLY A 732 16.11 28.27 -12.97
N THR A 733 16.35 27.98 -11.70
CA THR A 733 15.31 27.56 -10.74
C THR A 733 14.98 28.75 -9.85
N TYR A 734 13.69 29.03 -9.68
CA TYR A 734 13.17 30.13 -8.86
C TYR A 734 12.28 29.57 -7.76
N THR A 735 12.42 30.08 -6.54
CA THR A 735 11.45 29.84 -5.46
C THR A 735 10.25 30.74 -5.69
N VAL A 736 9.08 30.14 -5.88
CA VAL A 736 7.81 30.82 -6.07
C VAL A 736 7.04 30.73 -4.76
N THR A 737 6.66 31.87 -4.21
CA THR A 737 5.95 31.94 -2.92
C THR A 737 4.56 32.49 -3.15
N LEU A 738 3.55 31.78 -2.66
CA LEU A 738 2.18 32.26 -2.54
C LEU A 738 1.91 32.63 -1.09
N MET A 739 1.40 33.84 -0.87
CA MET A 739 0.80 34.25 0.39
C MET A 739 -0.68 34.54 0.16
N VAL A 740 -1.54 33.98 1.02
CA VAL A 740 -2.97 34.26 1.01
C VAL A 740 -3.35 34.95 2.32
N THR A 741 -4.25 35.92 2.24
CA THR A 741 -4.85 36.60 3.40
C THR A 741 -6.36 36.42 3.35
N ASP A 742 -6.97 36.06 4.48
CA ASP A 742 -8.41 35.89 4.59
C ASP A 742 -9.13 37.19 5.03
N ALA A 743 -10.46 37.14 5.16
CA ALA A 743 -11.27 38.30 5.54
C ALA A 743 -11.05 38.76 6.98
N ASP A 744 -10.57 37.87 7.85
CA ASP A 744 -10.25 38.13 9.26
C ASP A 744 -8.80 38.63 9.45
N SER A 745 -8.06 38.79 8.34
CA SER A 745 -6.66 39.23 8.26
C SER A 745 -5.65 38.20 8.76
N ASN A 746 -6.02 36.92 8.81
CA ASN A 746 -5.07 35.84 8.97
C ASN A 746 -4.28 35.66 7.67
N THR A 747 -3.03 35.24 7.76
CA THR A 747 -2.17 35.02 6.60
C THR A 747 -1.55 33.64 6.65
N THR A 748 -1.45 33.02 5.49
CA THR A 748 -0.76 31.76 5.29
C THR A 748 0.13 31.86 4.06
N THR A 749 1.17 31.05 4.01
CA THR A 749 2.20 31.12 2.97
C THR A 749 2.66 29.73 2.62
N ASP A 750 2.82 29.50 1.33
CA ASP A 750 3.37 28.27 0.77
C ASP A 750 4.39 28.62 -0.32
N SER A 751 5.35 27.73 -0.55
CA SER A 751 6.41 27.93 -1.55
C SER A 751 6.68 26.66 -2.35
N THR A 752 6.92 26.87 -3.64
CA THR A 752 7.18 25.83 -4.64
C THR A 752 8.32 26.27 -5.56
N THR A 753 8.73 25.43 -6.49
CA THR A 753 9.81 25.73 -7.42
C THR A 753 9.30 25.95 -8.85
N ALA A 754 9.95 26.86 -9.59
CA ALA A 754 9.78 27.02 -11.02
C ALA A 754 11.12 26.81 -11.74
N THR A 755 11.25 25.69 -12.46
CA THR A 755 12.46 25.31 -13.19
C THR A 755 12.36 25.71 -14.66
N ILE A 756 13.17 26.69 -15.06
CA ILE A 756 13.15 27.29 -16.40
C ILE A 756 14.35 26.83 -17.20
N THR A 757 14.09 26.10 -18.27
CA THR A 757 15.12 25.64 -19.20
C THR A 757 15.36 26.67 -20.30
N SER A 758 16.56 26.67 -20.89
CA SER A 758 16.84 27.47 -22.08
C SER A 758 16.10 26.85 -23.26
N SER A 759 15.33 27.64 -24.04
CA SER A 759 14.80 27.17 -25.32
C SER A 759 15.95 26.73 -26.22
N GLN A 760 16.13 25.42 -26.38
CA GLN A 760 17.16 24.89 -27.26
C GLN A 760 16.65 24.82 -28.70
N LEU A 761 17.53 25.19 -29.64
CA LEU A 761 17.33 24.97 -31.06
C LEU A 761 17.39 23.47 -31.36
N LYS A 762 16.25 22.79 -31.46
CA LYS A 762 16.19 21.39 -31.87
C LYS A 762 16.43 21.26 -33.38
N LEU A 763 17.48 20.54 -33.77
CA LEU A 763 17.72 20.10 -35.16
C LEU A 763 17.11 18.70 -35.34
N GLN A 764 15.95 18.59 -35.99
CA GLN A 764 15.41 17.27 -36.37
C GLN A 764 16.13 16.71 -37.60
N ILE A 765 16.68 15.50 -37.47
CA ILE A 765 17.19 14.70 -38.59
C ILE A 765 16.11 13.67 -38.93
N GLY A 766 15.53 13.74 -40.14
CA GLY A 766 14.56 12.75 -40.60
C GLY A 766 15.19 11.40 -40.99
N ASN A 767 14.36 10.37 -41.12
CA ASN A 767 14.77 8.99 -41.44
C ASN A 767 15.72 8.90 -42.66
N ILE A 768 16.78 8.12 -42.50
CA ILE A 768 17.77 7.85 -43.53
C ILE A 768 17.26 6.71 -44.42
N THR A 769 16.90 7.02 -45.66
CA THR A 769 16.64 5.99 -46.69
C THR A 769 17.48 6.28 -47.93
N GLY A 770 18.36 5.35 -48.31
CA GLY A 770 19.04 5.39 -49.62
C GLY A 770 20.29 6.28 -49.75
N GLY A 771 20.96 6.65 -48.66
CA GLY A 771 22.32 7.21 -48.72
C GLY A 771 22.46 8.66 -49.22
N VAL A 772 21.38 9.46 -49.25
CA VAL A 772 21.44 10.90 -49.55
C VAL A 772 20.71 11.70 -48.46
N LEU A 773 21.44 12.55 -47.75
CA LEU A 773 20.91 13.51 -46.78
C LEU A 773 20.28 14.70 -47.51
N LYS A 774 18.95 14.88 -47.42
CA LYS A 774 18.26 16.09 -47.86
C LYS A 774 17.90 16.95 -46.65
N ILE A 775 18.62 18.06 -46.46
CA ILE A 775 18.32 19.05 -45.41
C ILE A 775 17.30 20.04 -45.97
N LYS A 776 16.15 20.19 -45.32
CA LYS A 776 15.18 21.25 -45.60
C LYS A 776 15.26 22.24 -44.44
N THR A 777 15.87 23.41 -44.66
CA THR A 777 15.90 24.47 -43.63
C THR A 777 14.62 25.30 -43.74
N ALA A 778 13.89 25.41 -42.63
CA ALA A 778 12.94 26.50 -42.42
C ALA A 778 13.54 27.40 -41.34
N ILE A 779 13.90 28.62 -41.70
CA ILE A 779 14.34 29.64 -40.75
C ILE A 779 13.10 30.51 -40.48
N GLN A 780 12.55 30.45 -39.27
CA GLN A 780 11.63 31.47 -38.79
C GLN A 780 12.32 32.19 -37.64
N ASN A 781 12.63 33.47 -37.86
CA ASN A 781 13.26 34.33 -36.87
C ASN A 781 12.14 35.04 -36.09
N THR A 782 12.05 34.82 -34.78
CA THR A 782 11.10 35.48 -33.88
C THR A 782 11.78 36.44 -32.88
N GLY A 783 13.09 36.68 -32.99
CA GLY A 783 13.84 37.59 -32.12
C GLY A 783 14.26 38.92 -32.76
N THR A 784 14.44 39.96 -31.94
CA THR A 784 14.80 41.34 -32.36
C THR A 784 16.30 41.59 -32.56
N LEU A 785 17.17 40.58 -32.35
CA LEU A 785 18.62 40.70 -32.56
C LEU A 785 19.10 39.90 -33.79
N PRO A 786 19.95 40.47 -34.67
CA PRO A 786 20.47 39.76 -35.83
C PRO A 786 21.51 38.71 -35.41
N VAL A 787 21.18 37.42 -35.60
CA VAL A 787 22.16 36.32 -35.51
C VAL A 787 23.06 36.38 -36.74
N ASN A 788 24.28 36.89 -36.58
CA ASN A 788 25.28 36.90 -37.65
C ASN A 788 25.77 35.47 -37.93
N ASN A 789 25.39 34.93 -39.11
CA ASN A 789 25.98 33.81 -39.85
C ASN A 789 26.64 32.69 -39.01
N ILE A 790 25.85 31.71 -38.58
CA ILE A 790 26.39 30.41 -38.15
C ILE A 790 26.56 29.55 -39.42
N THR A 791 27.81 29.36 -39.86
CA THR A 791 28.14 28.42 -40.94
C THR A 791 28.51 27.08 -40.32
N TRP A 792 27.77 26.03 -40.69
CA TRP A 792 28.10 24.65 -40.33
C TRP A 792 28.85 24.00 -41.49
N LYS A 793 29.93 23.26 -41.19
CA LYS A 793 30.63 22.45 -42.18
C LYS A 793 30.36 20.98 -41.91
N ILE A 794 29.90 20.28 -42.95
CA ILE A 794 29.74 18.82 -42.94
C ILE A 794 30.93 18.23 -43.70
N SER A 795 31.62 17.26 -43.12
CA SER A 795 32.72 16.55 -43.78
C SER A 795 32.68 15.07 -43.43
N LEU A 796 32.88 14.23 -44.46
CA LEU A 796 33.00 12.79 -44.31
C LEU A 796 34.49 12.42 -44.42
N ILE A 797 35.10 11.98 -43.32
CA ILE A 797 36.50 11.56 -43.29
C ILE A 797 36.54 10.14 -42.77
N ASN A 798 37.08 9.21 -43.56
CA ASN A 798 37.22 7.78 -43.21
C ASN A 798 35.93 7.12 -42.72
N GLY A 799 34.78 7.47 -43.31
CA GLY A 799 33.48 6.87 -42.96
C GLY A 799 32.81 7.45 -41.72
N VAL A 800 33.42 8.45 -41.06
CA VAL A 800 32.84 9.17 -39.93
C VAL A 800 32.30 10.52 -40.42
N LEU A 801 31.03 10.80 -40.10
CA LEU A 801 30.39 12.07 -40.38
C LEU A 801 30.72 13.06 -39.25
N LEU A 802 31.42 14.14 -39.58
CA LEU A 802 31.75 15.20 -38.63
C LEU A 802 30.85 16.41 -38.88
N LEU A 803 30.15 16.85 -37.84
CA LEU A 803 29.35 18.07 -37.77
C LEU A 803 30.03 19.01 -36.76
N GLY A 804 30.41 20.21 -37.21
CA GLY A 804 31.06 21.19 -36.35
C GLY A 804 30.68 22.62 -36.73
N ARG A 805 30.58 23.47 -35.71
CA ARG A 805 30.42 24.92 -35.85
C ARG A 805 31.75 25.52 -36.32
N GLU A 806 31.76 26.31 -37.39
CA GLU A 806 32.97 27.07 -37.73
C GLU A 806 33.17 28.20 -36.70
N THR A 807 34.16 28.06 -35.83
CA THR A 807 34.73 29.18 -35.06
C THR A 807 36.17 29.38 -35.49
N ASN A 808 36.44 30.48 -36.21
CA ASN A 808 37.78 30.97 -36.55
C ASN A 808 38.77 29.93 -37.13
N GLY A 809 38.30 29.08 -38.04
CA GLY A 809 39.16 28.23 -38.88
C GLY A 809 39.64 26.91 -38.24
N SER A 810 39.12 26.53 -37.08
CA SER A 810 39.41 25.25 -36.43
C SER A 810 38.12 24.47 -36.14
N ILE A 811 38.10 23.18 -36.45
CA ILE A 811 36.99 22.27 -36.12
C ILE A 811 37.14 21.86 -34.65
N ALA A 812 36.15 22.17 -33.81
CA ALA A 812 36.01 21.52 -32.51
C ALA A 812 35.35 20.15 -32.72
N THR A 813 36.05 19.07 -32.37
CA THR A 813 35.48 17.72 -32.33
C THR A 813 34.57 17.62 -31.10
N LEU A 814 33.28 17.35 -31.31
CA LEU A 814 32.42 16.84 -30.26
C LEU A 814 32.83 15.39 -29.98
N ASN A 815 33.15 15.09 -28.72
CA ASN A 815 33.35 13.71 -28.29
C ASN A 815 32.01 12.97 -28.33
N PRO A 816 31.99 11.65 -28.59
CA PRO A 816 30.75 10.89 -28.54
C PRO A 816 30.24 10.87 -27.09
N GLY A 817 29.07 11.45 -26.84
CA GLY A 817 28.43 11.48 -25.52
C GLY A 817 27.83 12.83 -25.09
N ALA A 818 27.62 13.78 -26.00
CA ALA A 818 26.92 15.03 -25.74
C ALA A 818 25.85 15.30 -26.79
#